data_AF-A0A9X2GDJ7-F1
#
_entry.id   AF-A0A9X2GDJ7-F1
#
_cell.length_a   1.000
_cell.length_b   1.000
_cell.length_c   1.000
_cell.angle_alpha   90.00
_cell.angle_beta   90.00
_cell.angle_gamma   90.00
#
_symmetry.space_group_name_H-M   'P 1'
#
loop_
_entity.id
_entity.type
_entity.pdbx_description
1 polymer ?
#
loop_
_entity_poly.entity_id
_entity_poly.type
_entity_poly.pdbx_seq_one_letter_code
_entity_poly.pdbx_strand_id
1 'polypeptide(L)'
;MRALLAALALLAGFLVPPAAHAAAEVNLAAGKAATASSFTDVYRAANVTDGNQATYWESAGNAFPQWIQVDLGATAGVSRVVLKLPAGWPARTETLSVQGSTNGSAFTTLAASATHTISPAATIAFAATTRYVRVQITANSGWPAGQLSELEVWGTTQTDPGPGPGGANLALGKTLTESGHTHTYAAANANDDNPATYWEGGAYPATLTAPLGANAELTSVVLRLNPDSVWGRRTQTLQVLGREQGATAFTTLAAQATYTFDPATGNTVTIPVTGRAADVRLQFTANSGAPSGQVAEFQIFGTPAPNPDLVVTGLTWTPASPTATTAIALSATVRNAGTAASAATSVNLYAGTARAGSAAVGALAAGASTTVSANIGTRRAGTYQVSAKVDEDGQVPEQNEANNAFTAPTSLEIAEAPGPDLQVLSIAATPPNPAAGTRVTFTAAVKNRGTATTGATTVTRVAVGGTTLNTDTAPIAAGATANVAMTGGWTATTGGATITATADATGAVTETDESNNTLSQAITVGRGASVPYVEYEAESAAYQGTLLQSDPLRTFGHTNFATESSGRKSVRLDNTGQYVEFTSANAANSIVVRNSIPDAPGGGGIDATISLYIDGTFARKLTLSSKHSWLYGTSDDPEALTNTPQADARRLFDESHALLSRSYPAGTKFRLQRDAGDSAAFYIIDLIDLEDVAPPAAKPAACTSITEYGAVPGDGNDDTAAIQRAVTDDQNGVIDCVWIPPGQWRQEKKILTDDPLNRGPYNQVGISDVTIRGAGMWHSQLYTLTEPHLATGGINHPHEGNFGFDIDNNVQISDLAIFGSGRIRGGPGGAEGGVGLNGRFGRNTTISNVWIEHANVGVWVGRDYDNIPDLWGPADGLQFSGMRIRNTYADGINFSNGTRNSRVFNSSFRTTGDDSLAVWANPYVKDPSVDIAHDNQFVNNTVQLPWRANGIAIYGGYGNRIENNLIHDTMNYPGIMLATDHNPLPFSGQTLIAGNALYRCGGVFWGEAQKFGAITLFAQNRDITGVTIRDTEIHDSTYDGIQFKGGGGNMPNVAITNVRIDRSSNGAGILAQGSARGSATLTGVTITNSATGDIVREPGSTFVITGD
;
A
#
# COMPACT_ATOMS: atom_id res chain seq x y z
N MET A 1 -73.66 28.20 -67.32
CA MET A 1 -72.70 27.95 -68.43
C MET A 1 -71.30 27.97 -67.83
N ARG A 2 -70.40 26.97 -67.97
CA ARG A 2 -70.26 25.71 -68.78
C ARG A 2 -69.38 24.71 -67.95
N ALA A 3 -69.17 23.41 -68.25
CA ALA A 3 -69.91 22.29 -68.89
C ALA A 3 -69.04 20.99 -68.79
N LEU A 4 -69.62 19.78 -68.96
CA LEU A 4 -68.95 18.44 -68.90
C LEU A 4 -68.38 18.08 -67.50
N LEU A 5 -68.04 16.83 -67.09
CA LEU A 5 -68.31 15.43 -67.52
C LEU A 5 -68.23 14.52 -66.25
N ALA A 6 -68.71 13.25 -66.24
CA ALA A 6 -68.92 12.53 -64.95
C ALA A 6 -68.78 10.97 -64.87
N ALA A 7 -67.96 10.53 -63.90
CA ALA A 7 -68.10 9.49 -62.84
C ALA A 7 -68.90 8.15 -63.00
N LEU A 8 -68.29 6.98 -62.69
CA LEU A 8 -68.22 6.30 -61.36
C LEU A 8 -67.89 4.76 -61.44
N ALA A 9 -67.13 4.23 -60.44
CA ALA A 9 -67.08 2.85 -59.88
C ALA A 9 -66.63 1.60 -60.70
N LEU A 10 -65.35 1.17 -60.52
CA LEU A 10 -64.93 -0.12 -59.89
C LEU A 10 -63.37 -0.16 -59.78
N LEU A 11 -62.80 -0.62 -58.66
CA LEU A 11 -61.35 -0.87 -58.52
C LEU A 11 -61.08 -2.29 -58.01
N ALA A 12 -60.22 -3.03 -58.72
CA ALA A 12 -59.57 -4.26 -58.26
C ALA A 12 -58.07 -4.13 -58.53
N GLY A 13 -57.24 -4.39 -57.51
CA GLY A 13 -55.82 -4.03 -57.55
C GLY A 13 -54.92 -5.09 -58.18
N PHE A 14 -53.97 -4.65 -59.00
CA PHE A 14 -52.75 -5.41 -59.30
C PHE A 14 -51.64 -4.97 -58.34
N LEU A 15 -51.23 -5.88 -57.43
CA LEU A 15 -50.05 -5.69 -56.60
C LEU A 15 -48.83 -6.26 -57.33
N VAL A 16 -47.92 -5.37 -57.74
CA VAL A 16 -46.57 -5.71 -58.19
C VAL A 16 -45.73 -6.03 -56.94
N PRO A 17 -44.96 -7.12 -56.90
CA PRO A 17 -44.08 -7.39 -55.78
C PRO A 17 -42.96 -6.33 -55.71
N PRO A 18 -42.62 -5.79 -54.52
CA PRO A 18 -41.52 -4.84 -54.39
C PRO A 18 -40.17 -5.52 -54.66
N ALA A 19 -39.22 -4.76 -55.21
CA ALA A 19 -37.85 -5.21 -55.41
C ALA A 19 -37.19 -5.52 -54.06
N ALA A 20 -36.48 -6.65 -53.99
CA ALA A 20 -35.66 -7.00 -52.83
C ALA A 20 -34.52 -5.98 -52.68
N HIS A 21 -34.50 -5.26 -51.57
CA HIS A 21 -33.34 -4.46 -51.18
C HIS A 21 -32.22 -5.41 -50.75
N ALA A 22 -31.05 -5.31 -51.37
CA ALA A 22 -29.86 -5.97 -50.85
C ALA A 22 -29.51 -5.38 -49.48
N ALA A 23 -29.17 -6.24 -48.51
CA ALA A 23 -28.73 -5.80 -47.19
C ALA A 23 -27.46 -4.95 -47.32
N ALA A 24 -27.40 -3.82 -46.61
CA ALA A 24 -26.22 -2.98 -46.59
C ALA A 24 -25.05 -3.73 -45.94
N GLU A 25 -23.87 -3.66 -46.57
CA GLU A 25 -22.64 -4.17 -45.95
C GLU A 25 -22.22 -3.30 -44.78
N VAL A 26 -21.71 -3.92 -43.73
CA VAL A 26 -21.19 -3.24 -42.53
C VAL A 26 -19.75 -3.67 -42.27
N ASN A 27 -18.99 -2.85 -41.52
CA ASN A 27 -17.70 -3.28 -41.00
C ASN A 27 -17.92 -4.23 -39.81
N LEU A 28 -17.74 -5.52 -40.07
CA LEU A 28 -17.91 -6.63 -39.12
C LEU A 28 -16.78 -6.71 -38.09
N ALA A 29 -15.65 -6.02 -38.32
CA ALA A 29 -14.48 -6.02 -37.44
C ALA A 29 -14.48 -4.90 -36.38
N ALA A 30 -15.35 -3.89 -36.50
CA ALA A 30 -15.38 -2.76 -35.58
C ALA A 30 -15.66 -3.22 -34.13
N GLY A 31 -14.78 -2.84 -33.19
CA GLY A 31 -14.85 -3.22 -31.78
C GLY A 31 -14.63 -4.72 -31.48
N LYS A 32 -14.16 -5.51 -32.45
CA LYS A 32 -13.94 -6.95 -32.28
C LYS A 32 -12.57 -7.28 -31.70
N ALA A 33 -12.45 -8.47 -31.12
CA ALA A 33 -11.18 -8.97 -30.61
C ALA A 33 -10.19 -9.22 -31.76
N ALA A 34 -8.99 -8.64 -31.62
CA ALA A 34 -7.90 -8.79 -32.58
C ALA A 34 -6.64 -9.40 -31.92
N THR A 35 -5.96 -10.28 -32.64
CA THR A 35 -4.71 -10.95 -32.21
C THR A 35 -3.67 -10.87 -33.31
N ALA A 36 -2.38 -10.95 -32.95
CA ALA A 36 -1.26 -10.87 -33.89
C ALA A 36 -0.20 -11.93 -33.59
N SER A 37 0.68 -12.20 -34.56
CA SER A 37 1.89 -13.01 -34.35
C SER A 37 2.88 -12.40 -33.36
N SER A 38 2.93 -11.07 -33.30
CA SER A 38 3.69 -10.29 -32.32
C SER A 38 3.22 -8.84 -32.33
N PHE A 39 3.67 -8.06 -31.35
CA PHE A 39 3.62 -6.60 -31.41
C PHE A 39 4.86 -6.00 -30.72
N THR A 40 5.13 -4.73 -30.96
CA THR A 40 6.18 -3.96 -30.30
C THR A 40 5.55 -2.82 -29.48
N ASP A 41 6.03 -2.60 -28.26
CA ASP A 41 5.62 -1.46 -27.40
C ASP A 41 4.08 -1.39 -27.22
N VAL A 42 3.49 -0.19 -27.17
CA VAL A 42 2.04 0.05 -27.08
C VAL A 42 1.25 -0.25 -28.38
N TYR A 43 1.91 -0.65 -29.47
CA TYR A 43 1.31 -0.85 -30.79
C TYR A 43 0.66 -2.24 -30.94
N ARG A 44 -0.25 -2.54 -30.02
CA ARG A 44 -0.94 -3.83 -29.84
C ARG A 44 -1.99 -4.12 -30.92
N ALA A 45 -2.33 -5.40 -31.08
CA ALA A 45 -3.29 -5.89 -32.07
C ALA A 45 -4.69 -5.23 -31.97
N ALA A 46 -5.19 -4.93 -30.76
CA ALA A 46 -6.50 -4.31 -30.56
C ALA A 46 -6.67 -2.93 -31.24
N ASN A 47 -5.55 -2.26 -31.57
CA ASN A 47 -5.53 -0.95 -32.21
C ASN A 47 -5.99 -0.99 -33.68
N VAL A 48 -6.18 -2.16 -34.32
CA VAL A 48 -6.70 -2.23 -35.71
C VAL A 48 -8.22 -2.37 -35.81
N THR A 49 -8.92 -2.31 -34.69
CA THR A 49 -10.38 -2.48 -34.59
C THR A 49 -11.05 -1.47 -33.68
N ASP A 50 -10.30 -0.51 -33.13
CA ASP A 50 -10.79 0.50 -32.19
C ASP A 50 -11.52 1.69 -32.86
N GLY A 51 -11.44 1.80 -34.20
CA GLY A 51 -12.04 2.88 -34.98
C GLY A 51 -11.26 4.20 -34.91
N ASN A 52 -10.05 4.19 -34.34
CA ASN A 52 -9.20 5.34 -34.17
C ASN A 52 -7.98 5.27 -35.09
N GLN A 53 -8.09 5.88 -36.28
CA GLN A 53 -6.98 5.95 -37.24
C GLN A 53 -5.73 6.76 -36.76
N ALA A 54 -5.63 7.15 -35.49
CA ALA A 54 -4.40 7.68 -34.89
C ALA A 54 -3.59 6.61 -34.11
N THR A 55 -4.21 5.52 -33.67
CA THR A 55 -3.52 4.34 -33.10
C THR A 55 -3.10 3.39 -34.22
N TYR A 56 -2.19 2.46 -33.94
CA TYR A 56 -1.80 1.41 -34.88
C TYR A 56 -1.23 0.17 -34.18
N TRP A 57 -1.27 -0.96 -34.90
CA TRP A 57 -0.50 -2.16 -34.59
C TRP A 57 0.83 -2.15 -35.34
N GLU A 58 1.91 -2.56 -34.67
CA GLU A 58 3.23 -2.80 -35.26
C GLU A 58 3.77 -4.14 -34.79
N SER A 59 4.09 -5.04 -35.72
CA SER A 59 4.74 -6.32 -35.40
C SER A 59 6.19 -6.14 -34.89
N ALA A 60 6.78 -7.21 -34.38
CA ALA A 60 8.24 -7.26 -34.20
C ALA A 60 8.97 -6.95 -35.52
N GLY A 61 9.99 -6.09 -35.44
CA GLY A 61 10.78 -5.65 -36.60
C GLY A 61 11.71 -6.73 -37.14
N ASN A 62 11.92 -6.72 -38.47
CA ASN A 62 12.72 -7.68 -39.25
C ASN A 62 12.27 -9.15 -39.15
N ALA A 63 11.04 -9.40 -38.69
CA ALA A 63 10.54 -10.75 -38.36
C ALA A 63 9.48 -11.29 -39.34
N PHE A 64 9.44 -10.83 -40.60
CA PHE A 64 8.46 -11.30 -41.59
C PHE A 64 8.57 -12.81 -41.88
N PRO A 65 7.46 -13.54 -42.12
CA PRO A 65 6.08 -13.04 -42.18
C PRO A 65 5.48 -12.77 -40.79
N GLN A 66 4.67 -11.72 -40.71
CA GLN A 66 3.89 -11.36 -39.53
C GLN A 66 2.40 -11.32 -39.90
N TRP A 67 1.51 -11.56 -38.96
CA TRP A 67 0.07 -11.55 -39.19
C TRP A 67 -0.70 -10.83 -38.09
N ILE A 68 -1.83 -10.27 -38.50
CA ILE A 68 -2.86 -9.66 -37.66
C ILE A 68 -4.20 -10.30 -38.03
N GLN A 69 -5.06 -10.56 -37.05
CA GLN A 69 -6.30 -11.32 -37.20
C GLN A 69 -7.42 -10.69 -36.38
N VAL A 70 -8.65 -10.71 -36.90
CA VAL A 70 -9.86 -10.35 -36.18
C VAL A 70 -10.79 -11.56 -36.08
N ASP A 71 -11.37 -11.79 -34.90
CA ASP A 71 -12.53 -12.69 -34.73
C ASP A 71 -13.83 -11.89 -34.87
N LEU A 72 -14.61 -12.16 -35.92
CA LEU A 72 -15.90 -11.52 -36.15
C LEU A 72 -16.97 -11.95 -35.12
N GLY A 73 -16.69 -13.01 -34.34
CA GLY A 73 -17.56 -13.61 -33.32
C GLY A 73 -18.50 -14.68 -33.87
N ALA A 74 -18.83 -14.63 -35.16
CA ALA A 74 -19.62 -15.62 -35.87
C ALA A 74 -19.14 -15.74 -37.32
N THR A 75 -19.53 -16.83 -38.00
CA THR A 75 -19.24 -16.99 -39.43
C THR A 75 -20.14 -16.05 -40.25
N ALA A 76 -19.53 -15.14 -41.02
CA ALA A 76 -20.24 -14.13 -41.81
C ALA A 76 -19.79 -14.13 -43.28
N GLY A 77 -20.64 -13.59 -44.16
CA GLY A 77 -20.32 -13.41 -45.58
C GLY A 77 -19.50 -12.14 -45.79
N VAL A 78 -18.20 -12.30 -46.01
CA VAL A 78 -17.22 -11.22 -46.16
C VAL A 78 -16.92 -10.94 -47.65
N SER A 79 -16.83 -9.66 -48.02
CA SER A 79 -16.70 -9.19 -49.41
C SER A 79 -15.43 -8.37 -49.69
N ARG A 80 -14.82 -7.78 -48.65
CA ARG A 80 -13.52 -7.10 -48.73
C ARG A 80 -12.91 -6.92 -47.34
N VAL A 81 -11.60 -6.66 -47.31
CA VAL A 81 -11.00 -5.87 -46.22
C VAL A 81 -10.65 -4.46 -46.70
N VAL A 82 -10.65 -3.50 -45.77
CA VAL A 82 -10.03 -2.18 -45.96
C VAL A 82 -8.94 -2.04 -44.91
N LEU A 83 -7.70 -1.96 -45.38
CA LEU A 83 -6.51 -1.79 -44.56
C LEU A 83 -6.18 -0.30 -44.50
N LYS A 84 -5.90 0.26 -43.33
CA LYS A 84 -5.47 1.67 -43.20
C LYS A 84 -4.14 1.83 -42.47
N LEU A 85 -3.54 2.98 -42.69
CA LEU A 85 -2.40 3.54 -41.96
C LEU A 85 -2.82 4.83 -41.26
N PRO A 86 -2.08 5.29 -40.23
CA PRO A 86 -2.33 6.56 -39.58
C PRO A 86 -2.44 7.71 -40.59
N ALA A 87 -3.41 8.60 -40.41
CA ALA A 87 -3.84 9.54 -41.46
C ALA A 87 -2.75 10.53 -41.95
N GLY A 88 -1.69 10.74 -41.16
CA GLY A 88 -0.53 11.56 -41.51
C GLY A 88 0.70 10.80 -42.03
N TRP A 89 0.64 9.46 -42.17
CA TRP A 89 1.78 8.67 -42.62
C TRP A 89 1.97 8.72 -44.15
N PRO A 90 3.23 8.66 -44.64
CA PRO A 90 3.50 8.59 -46.07
C PRO A 90 3.01 7.27 -46.68
N ALA A 91 2.59 7.34 -47.94
CA ALA A 91 2.21 6.19 -48.75
C ALA A 91 3.34 5.15 -48.80
N ARG A 92 2.98 3.88 -48.70
CA ARG A 92 3.89 2.73 -48.70
C ARG A 92 3.25 1.56 -49.42
N THR A 93 4.05 0.53 -49.71
CA THR A 93 3.53 -0.76 -50.17
C THR A 93 3.75 -1.84 -49.12
N GLU A 94 2.73 -2.66 -48.90
CA GLU A 94 2.86 -3.91 -48.15
C GLU A 94 2.56 -5.11 -49.06
N THR A 95 3.40 -6.14 -48.99
CA THR A 95 3.17 -7.42 -49.65
C THR A 95 2.47 -8.34 -48.66
N LEU A 96 1.23 -8.73 -48.96
CA LEU A 96 0.39 -9.46 -48.01
C LEU A 96 -0.62 -10.37 -48.71
N SER A 97 -1.14 -11.34 -47.96
CA SER A 97 -2.29 -12.17 -48.33
C SER A 97 -3.40 -12.04 -47.29
N VAL A 98 -4.65 -12.26 -47.69
CA VAL A 98 -5.79 -12.32 -46.77
C VAL A 98 -6.27 -13.77 -46.66
N GLN A 99 -6.50 -14.22 -45.44
CA GLN A 99 -6.85 -15.59 -45.08
C GLN A 99 -8.11 -15.61 -44.22
N GLY A 100 -8.86 -16.71 -44.30
CA GLY A 100 -10.11 -16.94 -43.57
C GLY A 100 -10.05 -18.25 -42.80
N SER A 101 -10.71 -18.30 -41.65
CA SER A 101 -10.98 -19.53 -40.91
C SER A 101 -12.37 -19.50 -40.28
N THR A 102 -13.03 -20.64 -40.18
CA THR A 102 -14.26 -20.81 -39.38
C THR A 102 -13.97 -21.23 -37.94
N ASN A 103 -12.75 -21.68 -37.62
CA ASN A 103 -12.38 -22.30 -36.35
C ASN A 103 -11.12 -21.71 -35.67
N GLY A 104 -10.49 -20.70 -36.26
CA GLY A 104 -9.35 -19.97 -35.68
C GLY A 104 -8.01 -20.71 -35.74
N SER A 105 -7.98 -21.94 -36.26
CA SER A 105 -6.77 -22.79 -36.32
C SER A 105 -6.41 -23.25 -37.75
N ALA A 106 -7.40 -23.57 -38.59
CA ALA A 106 -7.21 -23.94 -39.99
C ALA A 106 -7.59 -22.78 -40.92
N PHE A 107 -6.61 -22.22 -41.63
CA PHE A 107 -6.79 -21.05 -42.52
C PHE A 107 -6.72 -21.42 -44.00
N THR A 108 -7.59 -20.79 -44.80
CA THR A 108 -7.57 -20.83 -46.27
C THR A 108 -7.33 -19.44 -46.85
N THR A 109 -6.63 -19.34 -47.97
CA THR A 109 -6.33 -18.07 -48.62
C THR A 109 -7.58 -17.53 -49.33
N LEU A 110 -8.03 -16.33 -48.94
CA LEU A 110 -9.15 -15.60 -49.55
C LEU A 110 -8.67 -14.65 -50.65
N ALA A 111 -7.52 -14.01 -50.43
CA ALA A 111 -6.81 -13.21 -51.43
C ALA A 111 -5.34 -13.64 -51.44
N ALA A 112 -4.84 -14.04 -52.62
CA ALA A 112 -3.46 -14.47 -52.82
C ALA A 112 -2.46 -13.35 -52.52
N SER A 113 -1.22 -13.72 -52.17
CA SER A 113 -0.19 -12.74 -51.78
C SER A 113 0.13 -11.78 -52.93
N ALA A 114 -0.06 -10.48 -52.71
CA ALA A 114 0.25 -9.42 -53.66
C ALA A 114 0.77 -8.17 -52.95
N THR A 115 1.43 -7.29 -53.70
CA THR A 115 1.93 -6.00 -53.19
C THR A 115 0.86 -4.93 -53.37
N HIS A 116 0.40 -4.33 -52.27
CA HIS A 116 -0.65 -3.31 -52.23
C HIS A 116 -0.08 -1.97 -51.76
N THR A 117 -0.35 -0.90 -52.51
CA THR A 117 -0.08 0.47 -52.07
C THR A 117 -1.18 0.92 -51.12
N ILE A 118 -0.81 1.36 -49.91
CA ILE A 118 -1.75 1.85 -48.88
C ILE A 118 -1.53 3.35 -48.70
N SER A 119 -2.57 4.18 -48.94
CA SER A 119 -2.43 5.64 -48.97
C SER A 119 -3.75 6.42 -48.80
N PRO A 120 -4.20 6.73 -47.57
CA PRO A 120 -3.83 6.07 -46.31
C PRO A 120 -4.57 4.74 -46.14
N ALA A 121 -5.37 4.32 -47.13
CA ALA A 121 -6.12 3.07 -47.13
C ALA A 121 -5.85 2.23 -48.40
N ALA A 122 -6.14 0.93 -48.33
CA ALA A 122 -6.18 0.00 -49.46
C ALA A 122 -7.34 -0.98 -49.28
N THR A 123 -8.11 -1.22 -50.35
CA THR A 123 -9.24 -2.14 -50.35
C THR A 123 -8.88 -3.42 -51.11
N ILE A 124 -9.11 -4.57 -50.49
CA ILE A 124 -8.86 -5.89 -51.09
C ILE A 124 -10.16 -6.67 -51.09
N ALA A 125 -10.77 -6.85 -52.26
CA ALA A 125 -12.03 -7.54 -52.43
C ALA A 125 -11.85 -9.05 -52.66
N PHE A 126 -12.71 -9.85 -52.03
CA PHE A 126 -12.79 -11.31 -52.14
C PHE A 126 -14.16 -11.75 -51.61
N ALA A 127 -14.73 -12.83 -52.12
CA ALA A 127 -16.00 -13.36 -51.60
C ALA A 127 -15.74 -14.64 -50.79
N ALA A 128 -16.08 -14.63 -49.50
CA ALA A 128 -15.94 -15.80 -48.64
C ALA A 128 -16.96 -15.81 -47.49
N THR A 129 -17.13 -16.95 -46.85
CA THR A 129 -17.92 -17.12 -45.63
C THR A 129 -16.98 -17.59 -44.52
N THR A 130 -16.75 -16.79 -43.48
CA THR A 130 -15.67 -17.03 -42.50
C THR A 130 -15.93 -16.34 -41.15
N ARG A 131 -15.32 -16.83 -40.05
CA ARG A 131 -15.41 -16.21 -38.71
C ARG A 131 -14.16 -15.38 -38.37
N TYR A 132 -12.99 -15.85 -38.76
CA TYR A 132 -11.71 -15.20 -38.51
C TYR A 132 -11.14 -14.69 -39.81
N VAL A 133 -10.77 -13.41 -39.89
CA VAL A 133 -10.04 -12.85 -41.03
C VAL A 133 -8.64 -12.48 -40.58
N ARG A 134 -7.63 -13.02 -41.27
CA ARG A 134 -6.21 -12.82 -40.99
C ARG A 134 -5.52 -12.18 -42.18
N VAL A 135 -4.77 -11.12 -41.93
CA VAL A 135 -3.88 -10.49 -42.91
C VAL A 135 -2.45 -10.91 -42.60
N GLN A 136 -1.81 -11.63 -43.53
CA GLN A 136 -0.42 -12.09 -43.37
C GLN A 136 0.50 -11.27 -44.29
N ILE A 137 1.36 -10.46 -43.68
CA ILE A 137 2.28 -9.51 -44.32
C ILE A 137 3.68 -10.13 -44.39
N THR A 138 4.31 -10.05 -45.57
CA THR A 138 5.64 -10.60 -45.88
C THR A 138 6.68 -9.52 -46.19
N ALA A 139 6.26 -8.30 -46.50
CA ALA A 139 7.14 -7.14 -46.66
C ALA A 139 6.37 -5.83 -46.46
N ASN A 140 7.06 -4.78 -46.01
CA ASN A 140 6.56 -3.40 -45.93
C ASN A 140 7.67 -2.45 -46.38
N SER A 141 7.34 -1.46 -47.23
CA SER A 141 8.31 -0.48 -47.73
C SER A 141 8.54 0.73 -46.82
N GLY A 142 7.68 0.94 -45.82
CA GLY A 142 7.77 2.08 -44.89
C GLY A 142 8.61 1.78 -43.65
N TRP A 143 8.61 0.53 -43.18
CA TRP A 143 9.29 0.06 -41.97
C TRP A 143 9.48 -1.46 -42.06
N PRO A 144 10.49 -2.09 -41.43
CA PRO A 144 10.68 -3.55 -41.48
C PRO A 144 9.71 -4.33 -40.57
N ALA A 145 8.46 -3.88 -40.42
CA ALA A 145 7.40 -4.53 -39.64
C ALA A 145 6.06 -4.44 -40.38
N GLY A 146 5.11 -5.33 -40.08
CA GLY A 146 3.72 -5.15 -40.51
C GLY A 146 3.11 -4.02 -39.68
N GLN A 147 2.47 -3.03 -40.34
CA GLN A 147 1.91 -1.87 -39.65
C GLN A 147 0.56 -1.49 -40.23
N LEU A 148 -0.49 -1.48 -39.39
CA LEU A 148 -1.85 -1.05 -39.77
C LEU A 148 -2.50 -0.25 -38.64
N SER A 149 -3.22 0.81 -38.97
CA SER A 149 -4.11 1.51 -38.03
C SER A 149 -5.53 0.95 -38.02
N GLU A 150 -5.97 0.30 -39.10
CA GLU A 150 -7.30 -0.34 -39.16
C GLU A 150 -7.24 -1.58 -40.04
N LEU A 151 -8.00 -2.60 -39.64
CA LEU A 151 -8.36 -3.78 -40.39
C LEU A 151 -9.89 -3.88 -40.41
N GLU A 152 -10.51 -3.11 -41.30
CA GLU A 152 -11.95 -3.22 -41.51
C GLU A 152 -12.26 -4.48 -42.33
N VAL A 153 -13.27 -5.23 -41.91
CA VAL A 153 -13.77 -6.42 -42.64
C VAL A 153 -15.20 -6.13 -43.03
N TRP A 154 -15.45 -5.88 -44.31
CA TRP A 154 -16.80 -5.57 -44.78
C TRP A 154 -17.50 -6.82 -45.29
N GLY A 155 -18.79 -6.89 -45.00
CA GLY A 155 -19.61 -8.00 -45.43
C GLY A 155 -21.07 -7.84 -45.04
N THR A 156 -21.84 -8.86 -45.35
CA THR A 156 -23.20 -9.02 -44.83
C THR A 156 -23.17 -10.03 -43.69
N THR A 157 -23.86 -9.72 -42.59
CA THR A 157 -24.11 -10.69 -41.53
C THR A 157 -24.94 -11.81 -42.12
N GLN A 158 -24.30 -12.94 -42.45
CA GLN A 158 -25.03 -14.15 -42.77
C GLN A 158 -25.67 -14.60 -41.47
N THR A 159 -27.01 -14.49 -41.39
CA THR A 159 -27.76 -15.24 -40.38
C THR A 159 -27.36 -16.70 -40.54
N ASP A 160 -26.97 -17.32 -39.42
CA ASP A 160 -26.63 -18.73 -39.28
C ASP A 160 -27.56 -19.61 -40.16
N PRO A 161 -27.07 -20.65 -40.88
CA PRO A 161 -27.95 -21.71 -41.37
C PRO A 161 -28.93 -22.10 -40.26
N GLY A 162 -30.23 -22.02 -40.58
CA GLY A 162 -31.27 -21.67 -39.62
C GLY A 162 -31.31 -22.50 -38.33
N PRO A 163 -31.89 -21.92 -37.26
CA PRO A 163 -31.74 -22.43 -35.90
C PRO A 163 -32.13 -23.90 -35.77
N GLY A 164 -31.19 -24.70 -35.24
CA GLY A 164 -31.60 -25.72 -34.26
C GLY A 164 -32.44 -25.01 -33.17
N PRO A 165 -33.55 -25.59 -32.69
CA PRO A 165 -34.77 -24.85 -32.33
C PRO A 165 -34.75 -23.99 -31.02
N GLY A 166 -33.64 -23.35 -30.68
CA GLY A 166 -33.43 -22.60 -29.43
C GLY A 166 -33.34 -21.07 -29.54
N GLY A 167 -32.78 -20.51 -30.62
CA GLY A 167 -32.41 -19.08 -30.68
C GLY A 167 -30.99 -18.83 -30.16
N ALA A 168 -30.71 -17.63 -29.63
CA ALA A 168 -29.38 -17.30 -29.08
C ALA A 168 -29.18 -17.89 -27.67
N ASN A 169 -27.93 -18.25 -27.33
CA ASN A 169 -27.59 -18.68 -25.97
C ASN A 169 -27.60 -17.48 -25.01
N LEU A 170 -28.60 -17.42 -24.13
CA LEU A 170 -28.81 -16.33 -23.17
C LEU A 170 -27.84 -16.36 -21.97
N ALA A 171 -27.12 -17.47 -21.78
CA ALA A 171 -26.18 -17.66 -20.68
C ALA A 171 -24.73 -17.26 -21.02
N LEU A 172 -24.40 -17.12 -22.30
CA LEU A 172 -23.01 -16.96 -22.78
C LEU A 172 -22.32 -15.74 -22.15
N GLY A 173 -21.16 -15.96 -21.51
CA GLY A 173 -20.36 -14.90 -20.88
C GLY A 173 -20.98 -14.20 -19.66
N LYS A 174 -22.14 -14.64 -19.15
CA LYS A 174 -22.78 -14.10 -17.93
C LYS A 174 -22.05 -14.62 -16.67
N THR A 175 -21.93 -13.81 -15.63
CA THR A 175 -21.33 -14.27 -14.35
C THR A 175 -22.23 -15.30 -13.65
N LEU A 176 -21.80 -16.56 -13.64
CA LEU A 176 -22.54 -17.66 -13.01
C LEU A 176 -22.32 -17.70 -11.49
N THR A 177 -23.35 -18.10 -10.73
CA THR A 177 -23.28 -18.32 -9.27
C THR A 177 -23.38 -19.81 -8.93
N GLU A 178 -22.44 -20.32 -8.14
CA GLU A 178 -22.31 -21.74 -7.80
C GLU A 178 -22.47 -22.04 -6.29
N SER A 179 -22.59 -23.31 -5.93
CA SER A 179 -22.50 -23.80 -4.53
C SER A 179 -21.07 -24.10 -4.07
N GLY A 180 -20.05 -23.54 -4.73
CA GLY A 180 -18.64 -23.92 -4.58
C GLY A 180 -18.19 -25.00 -5.57
N HIS A 181 -16.89 -25.01 -5.87
CA HIS A 181 -16.25 -25.89 -6.85
C HIS A 181 -15.05 -26.66 -6.27
N THR A 182 -14.48 -27.54 -7.09
CA THR A 182 -13.26 -28.32 -6.80
C THR A 182 -12.07 -27.78 -7.60
N HIS A 183 -10.91 -27.63 -6.94
CA HIS A 183 -9.66 -27.12 -7.53
C HIS A 183 -9.83 -25.80 -8.30
N THR A 184 -9.55 -25.77 -9.61
CA THR A 184 -9.66 -24.60 -10.49
C THR A 184 -10.86 -24.69 -11.45
N TYR A 185 -11.77 -25.64 -11.23
CA TYR A 185 -12.93 -25.91 -12.09
C TYR A 185 -14.10 -25.00 -11.70
N ALA A 186 -13.88 -23.68 -11.75
CA ALA A 186 -14.81 -22.65 -11.31
C ALA A 186 -15.95 -22.39 -12.32
N ALA A 187 -17.05 -21.79 -11.85
CA ALA A 187 -18.26 -21.54 -12.62
C ALA A 187 -18.06 -20.85 -13.98
N ALA A 188 -17.09 -19.94 -14.12
CA ALA A 188 -16.82 -19.22 -15.38
C ALA A 188 -16.42 -20.14 -16.54
N ASN A 189 -15.91 -21.35 -16.25
CA ASN A 189 -15.55 -22.37 -17.22
C ASN A 189 -16.77 -23.12 -17.82
N ALA A 190 -18.00 -22.73 -17.47
CA ALA A 190 -19.23 -23.40 -17.91
C ALA A 190 -20.06 -22.57 -18.90
N ASN A 191 -19.55 -21.44 -19.38
CA ASN A 191 -20.22 -20.59 -20.38
C ASN A 191 -19.24 -19.66 -21.13
N ASP A 192 -18.01 -20.13 -21.33
CA ASP A 192 -16.93 -19.44 -22.05
C ASP A 192 -16.88 -19.79 -23.56
N ASP A 193 -17.82 -20.62 -24.06
CA ASP A 193 -17.85 -21.24 -25.40
C ASP A 193 -16.64 -22.16 -25.66
N ASN A 194 -15.97 -22.62 -24.61
CA ASN A 194 -14.82 -23.50 -24.67
C ASN A 194 -15.11 -24.85 -23.99
N PRO A 195 -15.60 -25.86 -24.72
CA PRO A 195 -15.91 -27.16 -24.13
C PRO A 195 -14.68 -27.94 -23.66
N ALA A 196 -13.45 -27.42 -23.77
CA ALA A 196 -12.27 -28.03 -23.14
C ALA A 196 -12.14 -27.70 -21.65
N THR A 197 -12.61 -26.52 -21.22
CA THR A 197 -12.74 -26.10 -19.83
C THR A 197 -14.05 -26.64 -19.22
N TYR A 198 -14.14 -26.68 -17.88
CA TYR A 198 -15.37 -27.08 -17.19
C TYR A 198 -15.43 -26.58 -15.75
N TRP A 199 -16.66 -26.49 -15.24
CA TRP A 199 -17.01 -26.40 -13.83
C TRP A 199 -17.17 -27.80 -13.21
N GLU A 200 -16.70 -27.98 -11.97
CA GLU A 200 -16.99 -29.14 -11.13
C GLU A 200 -17.33 -28.72 -9.71
N GLY A 201 -18.55 -29.02 -9.26
CA GLY A 201 -19.05 -28.60 -7.94
C GLY A 201 -18.30 -29.22 -6.75
N GLY A 202 -18.38 -28.61 -5.57
CA GLY A 202 -17.70 -29.11 -4.37
C GLY A 202 -18.39 -30.30 -3.66
N ALA A 203 -19.72 -30.31 -3.56
CA ALA A 203 -20.49 -31.36 -2.89
C ALA A 203 -21.96 -31.41 -3.35
N TYR A 204 -22.66 -32.52 -3.13
CA TYR A 204 -24.09 -32.64 -3.44
C TYR A 204 -25.00 -32.09 -2.33
N PRO A 205 -26.13 -31.43 -2.67
CA PRO A 205 -26.56 -31.09 -4.02
C PRO A 205 -25.77 -29.90 -4.59
N ALA A 206 -25.08 -30.09 -5.71
CA ALA A 206 -24.26 -29.06 -6.33
C ALA A 206 -25.14 -28.19 -7.23
N THR A 207 -25.03 -26.87 -7.12
CA THR A 207 -25.84 -25.94 -7.92
C THR A 207 -24.99 -24.99 -8.75
N LEU A 208 -25.43 -24.72 -9.97
CA LEU A 208 -24.86 -23.72 -10.88
C LEU A 208 -26.02 -22.87 -11.43
N THR A 209 -25.95 -21.55 -11.27
CA THR A 209 -27.03 -20.59 -11.57
C THR A 209 -26.57 -19.57 -12.59
N ALA A 210 -27.32 -19.40 -13.67
CA ALA A 210 -27.08 -18.40 -14.70
C ALA A 210 -28.11 -17.26 -14.61
N PRO A 211 -27.68 -16.01 -14.38
CA PRO A 211 -28.54 -14.84 -14.49
C PRO A 211 -28.66 -14.40 -15.96
N LEU A 212 -29.88 -14.34 -16.47
CA LEU A 212 -30.19 -13.91 -17.84
C LEU A 212 -30.32 -12.37 -17.97
N GLY A 213 -30.30 -11.65 -16.84
CA GLY A 213 -30.60 -10.22 -16.72
C GLY A 213 -32.11 -9.97 -16.67
N ALA A 214 -32.80 -10.27 -17.77
CA ALA A 214 -34.25 -10.17 -17.89
C ALA A 214 -34.95 -11.53 -17.78
N ASN A 215 -36.25 -11.51 -17.45
CA ASN A 215 -37.11 -12.67 -17.69
C ASN A 215 -37.04 -13.10 -19.17
N ALA A 216 -36.92 -14.40 -19.43
CA ALA A 216 -37.04 -14.98 -20.76
C ALA A 216 -38.09 -16.11 -20.76
N GLU A 217 -38.80 -16.24 -21.88
CA GLU A 217 -39.65 -17.41 -22.16
C GLU A 217 -38.75 -18.54 -22.68
N LEU A 218 -38.50 -19.53 -21.83
CA LEU A 218 -37.49 -20.55 -22.09
C LEU A 218 -38.03 -21.72 -22.92
N THR A 219 -37.17 -22.27 -23.78
CA THR A 219 -37.48 -23.40 -24.67
C THR A 219 -36.60 -24.62 -24.40
N SER A 220 -35.32 -24.41 -24.09
CA SER A 220 -34.39 -25.50 -23.76
C SER A 220 -33.16 -25.04 -22.99
N VAL A 221 -32.55 -25.97 -22.26
CA VAL A 221 -31.19 -25.88 -21.74
C VAL A 221 -30.36 -26.94 -22.47
N VAL A 222 -29.18 -26.59 -22.96
CA VAL A 222 -28.22 -27.55 -23.53
C VAL A 222 -27.01 -27.59 -22.61
N LEU A 223 -26.71 -28.78 -22.09
CA LEU A 223 -25.54 -29.04 -21.27
C LEU A 223 -24.51 -29.79 -22.08
N ARG A 224 -23.24 -29.37 -22.01
CA ARG A 224 -22.12 -30.16 -22.56
C ARG A 224 -21.12 -30.52 -21.47
N LEU A 225 -20.42 -31.62 -21.71
CA LEU A 225 -19.17 -31.98 -21.06
C LEU A 225 -18.04 -31.92 -22.08
N ASN A 226 -16.80 -32.01 -21.62
CA ASN A 226 -15.64 -32.01 -22.51
C ASN A 226 -15.73 -33.19 -23.50
N PRO A 227 -15.58 -32.94 -24.83
CA PRO A 227 -15.84 -33.92 -25.87
C PRO A 227 -14.72 -34.97 -26.02
N ASP A 228 -13.59 -34.83 -25.33
CA ASP A 228 -12.51 -35.82 -25.40
C ASP A 228 -12.99 -37.20 -24.92
N SER A 229 -12.69 -38.21 -25.73
CA SER A 229 -12.87 -39.63 -25.44
C SER A 229 -12.42 -40.08 -24.04
N VAL A 230 -11.41 -39.44 -23.44
CA VAL A 230 -10.93 -39.73 -22.07
C VAL A 230 -12.02 -39.51 -21.01
N TRP A 231 -13.02 -38.68 -21.28
CA TRP A 231 -14.15 -38.50 -20.38
C TRP A 231 -15.06 -39.73 -20.31
N GLY A 232 -15.12 -40.55 -21.37
CA GLY A 232 -15.95 -41.74 -21.42
C GLY A 232 -17.46 -41.47 -21.30
N ARG A 233 -18.26 -42.52 -21.52
CA ARG A 233 -19.73 -42.44 -21.36
C ARG A 233 -20.09 -42.42 -19.87
N ARG A 234 -20.87 -41.44 -19.44
CA ARG A 234 -21.28 -41.25 -18.03
C ARG A 234 -22.71 -40.74 -17.91
N THR A 235 -23.24 -40.73 -16.70
CA THR A 235 -24.56 -40.17 -16.39
C THR A 235 -24.48 -39.12 -15.31
N GLN A 236 -25.36 -38.11 -15.38
CA GLN A 236 -25.56 -37.15 -14.30
C GLN A 236 -27.05 -37.02 -13.98
N THR A 237 -27.40 -37.01 -12.69
CA THR A 237 -28.76 -36.78 -12.21
C THR A 237 -28.88 -35.33 -11.77
N LEU A 238 -29.78 -34.60 -12.41
CA LEU A 238 -30.00 -33.18 -12.16
C LEU A 238 -31.45 -32.76 -12.43
N GLN A 239 -31.85 -31.62 -11.86
CA GLN A 239 -33.06 -30.88 -12.26
C GLN A 239 -32.71 -29.48 -12.75
N VAL A 240 -33.58 -28.92 -13.60
CA VAL A 240 -33.48 -27.52 -14.04
C VAL A 240 -34.56 -26.71 -13.33
N LEU A 241 -34.12 -25.68 -12.64
CA LEU A 241 -34.96 -24.77 -11.88
C LEU A 241 -34.92 -23.37 -12.51
N GLY A 242 -36.01 -22.62 -12.37
CA GLY A 242 -36.15 -21.26 -12.84
C GLY A 242 -36.58 -20.33 -11.72
N ARG A 243 -36.24 -19.06 -11.79
CA ARG A 243 -36.75 -18.02 -10.90
C ARG A 243 -37.07 -16.79 -11.73
N GLU A 244 -38.30 -16.32 -11.65
CA GLU A 244 -38.69 -15.07 -12.31
C GLU A 244 -38.05 -13.86 -11.63
N GLN A 245 -37.84 -12.79 -12.40
CA GLN A 245 -37.31 -11.52 -11.93
C GLN A 245 -38.14 -10.99 -10.75
N GLY A 246 -37.49 -10.69 -9.63
CA GLY A 246 -38.14 -10.25 -8.38
C GLY A 246 -38.76 -11.38 -7.53
N ALA A 247 -38.77 -12.64 -7.98
CA ALA A 247 -39.14 -13.77 -7.14
C ALA A 247 -37.96 -14.22 -6.25
N THR A 248 -38.24 -14.66 -5.03
CA THR A 248 -37.20 -15.13 -4.09
C THR A 248 -36.93 -16.64 -4.18
N ALA A 249 -37.93 -17.42 -4.59
CA ALA A 249 -37.87 -18.88 -4.66
C ALA A 249 -37.72 -19.40 -6.11
N PHE A 250 -36.99 -20.51 -6.25
CA PHE A 250 -36.90 -21.25 -7.50
C PHE A 250 -38.09 -22.21 -7.67
N THR A 251 -38.60 -22.32 -8.89
CA THR A 251 -39.61 -23.29 -9.34
C THR A 251 -39.00 -24.29 -10.33
N THR A 252 -39.64 -25.43 -10.54
CA THR A 252 -39.12 -26.48 -11.44
C THR A 252 -39.46 -26.17 -12.90
N LEU A 253 -38.44 -26.01 -13.75
CA LEU A 253 -38.55 -25.89 -15.21
C LEU A 253 -38.45 -27.25 -15.93
N ALA A 254 -37.62 -28.16 -15.40
CA ALA A 254 -37.59 -29.57 -15.74
C ALA A 254 -37.31 -30.40 -14.47
N ALA A 255 -38.15 -31.40 -14.22
CA ALA A 255 -38.05 -32.28 -13.06
C ALA A 255 -36.76 -33.12 -13.06
N GLN A 256 -36.33 -33.58 -11.89
CA GLN A 256 -35.08 -34.33 -11.74
C GLN A 256 -35.08 -35.60 -12.59
N ALA A 257 -34.07 -35.73 -13.45
CA ALA A 257 -33.86 -36.89 -14.30
C ALA A 257 -32.37 -37.22 -14.42
N THR A 258 -32.08 -38.45 -14.84
CA THR A 258 -30.72 -38.92 -15.11
C THR A 258 -30.44 -38.82 -16.61
N TYR A 259 -29.50 -37.96 -16.98
CA TYR A 259 -29.09 -37.72 -18.36
C TYR A 259 -27.79 -38.46 -18.66
N THR A 260 -27.66 -38.99 -19.88
CA THR A 260 -26.43 -39.66 -20.33
C THR A 260 -25.61 -38.73 -21.21
N PHE A 261 -24.34 -38.57 -20.87
CA PHE A 261 -23.34 -37.89 -21.67
C PHE A 261 -22.45 -38.97 -22.32
N ASP A 262 -22.35 -38.95 -23.65
CA ASP A 262 -21.53 -39.88 -24.40
C ASP A 262 -20.62 -39.12 -25.39
N PRO A 263 -19.29 -39.28 -25.32
CA PRO A 263 -18.36 -38.68 -26.28
C PRO A 263 -18.69 -39.01 -27.74
N ALA A 264 -19.25 -40.19 -28.02
CA ALA A 264 -19.67 -40.58 -29.37
C ALA A 264 -20.83 -39.73 -29.92
N THR A 265 -21.54 -39.01 -29.05
CA THR A 265 -22.58 -38.02 -29.39
C THR A 265 -22.16 -36.59 -29.05
N GLY A 266 -20.86 -36.33 -28.91
CA GLY A 266 -20.32 -35.01 -28.60
C GLY A 266 -20.59 -34.55 -27.15
N ASN A 267 -20.79 -35.49 -26.22
CA ASN A 267 -20.96 -35.22 -24.79
C ASN A 267 -21.99 -34.11 -24.48
N THR A 268 -23.08 -34.07 -25.23
CA THR A 268 -24.09 -33.00 -25.21
C THR A 268 -25.48 -33.56 -24.89
N VAL A 269 -26.24 -32.86 -24.06
CA VAL A 269 -27.62 -33.18 -23.69
C VAL A 269 -28.50 -31.93 -23.83
N THR A 270 -29.57 -32.04 -24.60
CA THR A 270 -30.63 -31.02 -24.67
C THR A 270 -31.77 -31.40 -23.73
N ILE A 271 -32.09 -30.51 -22.79
CA ILE A 271 -33.20 -30.61 -21.84
C ILE A 271 -34.27 -29.60 -22.28
N PRO A 272 -35.43 -30.05 -22.80
CA PRO A 272 -36.57 -29.17 -23.00
C PRO A 272 -37.02 -28.58 -21.66
N VAL A 273 -37.24 -27.27 -21.62
CA VAL A 273 -37.82 -26.56 -20.47
C VAL A 273 -39.02 -25.76 -20.93
N THR A 274 -39.98 -25.56 -20.04
CA THR A 274 -41.12 -24.67 -20.28
C THR A 274 -41.34 -23.80 -19.07
N GLY A 275 -41.28 -22.49 -19.27
CA GLY A 275 -41.54 -21.53 -18.21
C GLY A 275 -40.77 -20.23 -18.41
N ARG A 276 -41.12 -19.26 -17.58
CA ARG A 276 -40.54 -17.93 -17.56
C ARG A 276 -39.53 -17.85 -16.42
N ALA A 277 -38.33 -17.34 -16.69
CA ALA A 277 -37.31 -17.13 -15.66
C ALA A 277 -36.30 -16.05 -16.04
N ALA A 278 -35.77 -15.35 -15.04
CA ALA A 278 -34.61 -14.47 -15.14
C ALA A 278 -33.33 -15.14 -14.60
N ASP A 279 -33.45 -16.10 -13.69
CA ASP A 279 -32.35 -17.02 -13.33
C ASP A 279 -32.70 -18.46 -13.70
N VAL A 280 -31.74 -19.21 -14.24
CA VAL A 280 -31.86 -20.66 -14.42
C VAL A 280 -30.79 -21.37 -13.61
N ARG A 281 -31.19 -22.34 -12.82
CA ARG A 281 -30.30 -23.11 -11.94
C ARG A 281 -30.32 -24.59 -12.30
N LEU A 282 -29.15 -25.15 -12.52
CA LEU A 282 -28.92 -26.59 -12.47
C LEU A 282 -28.76 -26.99 -11.00
N GLN A 283 -29.38 -28.10 -10.60
CA GLN A 283 -29.12 -28.74 -9.32
C GLN A 283 -28.83 -30.22 -9.53
N PHE A 284 -27.58 -30.61 -9.30
CA PHE A 284 -27.07 -31.97 -9.45
C PHE A 284 -27.18 -32.74 -8.14
N THR A 285 -27.48 -34.03 -8.24
CA THR A 285 -27.57 -34.97 -7.10
C THR A 285 -26.78 -36.27 -7.29
N ALA A 286 -26.31 -36.57 -8.51
CA ALA A 286 -25.36 -37.66 -8.78
C ALA A 286 -24.60 -37.46 -10.10
N ASN A 287 -23.41 -38.06 -10.22
CA ASN A 287 -22.59 -38.19 -11.43
C ASN A 287 -21.89 -39.55 -11.36
N SER A 288 -21.87 -40.29 -12.46
CA SER A 288 -21.23 -41.62 -12.51
C SER A 288 -19.74 -41.60 -12.89
N GLY A 289 -19.18 -40.43 -13.19
CA GLY A 289 -17.80 -40.26 -13.66
C GLY A 289 -16.94 -39.29 -12.84
N ALA A 290 -17.50 -38.63 -11.82
CA ALA A 290 -16.81 -37.67 -10.95
C ALA A 290 -17.54 -37.56 -9.59
N PRO A 291 -16.91 -37.04 -8.53
CA PRO A 291 -17.54 -36.93 -7.21
C PRO A 291 -18.68 -35.91 -7.13
N SER A 292 -18.83 -35.02 -8.12
CA SER A 292 -19.82 -33.95 -8.13
C SER A 292 -20.41 -33.67 -9.52
N GLY A 293 -21.32 -32.71 -9.61
CA GLY A 293 -21.85 -32.23 -10.90
C GLY A 293 -20.77 -31.55 -11.73
N GLN A 294 -20.74 -31.81 -13.04
CA GLN A 294 -19.78 -31.23 -13.99
C GLN A 294 -20.51 -30.59 -15.17
N VAL A 295 -20.02 -29.44 -15.65
CA VAL A 295 -20.55 -28.75 -16.83
C VAL A 295 -19.41 -28.03 -17.56
N ALA A 296 -19.20 -28.35 -18.84
CA ALA A 296 -18.33 -27.60 -19.74
C ALA A 296 -19.08 -26.44 -20.43
N GLU A 297 -20.36 -26.65 -20.76
CA GLU A 297 -21.21 -25.59 -21.31
C GLU A 297 -22.62 -25.68 -20.73
N PHE A 298 -23.12 -24.57 -20.18
CA PHE A 298 -24.46 -24.35 -19.68
C PHE A 298 -25.16 -23.34 -20.60
N GLN A 299 -25.77 -23.84 -21.67
CA GLN A 299 -26.38 -23.02 -22.71
C GLN A 299 -27.89 -22.93 -22.46
N ILE A 300 -28.46 -21.73 -22.50
CA ILE A 300 -29.87 -21.46 -22.20
C ILE A 300 -30.53 -20.80 -23.40
N PHE A 301 -31.66 -21.34 -23.83
CA PHE A 301 -32.35 -20.92 -25.04
C PHE A 301 -33.79 -20.51 -24.75
N GLY A 302 -34.21 -19.40 -25.37
CA GLY A 302 -35.51 -18.79 -25.14
C GLY A 302 -35.66 -17.44 -25.83
N THR A 303 -36.80 -16.79 -25.63
CA THR A 303 -37.05 -15.42 -26.10
C THR A 303 -37.00 -14.46 -24.89
N PRO A 304 -36.03 -13.52 -24.83
CA PRO A 304 -36.00 -12.48 -23.80
C PRO A 304 -37.27 -11.64 -23.81
N ALA A 305 -37.83 -11.36 -22.62
CA ALA A 305 -38.90 -10.40 -22.48
C ALA A 305 -38.36 -8.95 -22.63
N PRO A 306 -39.23 -7.99 -22.98
CA PRO A 306 -38.84 -6.59 -23.00
C PRO A 306 -38.38 -6.11 -21.62
N ASN A 307 -37.21 -5.49 -21.54
CA ASN A 307 -36.65 -4.92 -20.32
C ASN A 307 -35.78 -3.66 -20.66
N PRO A 308 -35.49 -2.77 -19.70
CA PRO A 308 -34.55 -1.66 -19.88
C PRO A 308 -33.08 -2.12 -20.03
N ASP A 309 -32.21 -1.23 -20.47
CA ASP A 309 -30.74 -1.41 -20.54
C ASP A 309 -30.07 -0.03 -20.45
N LEU A 310 -29.73 0.44 -19.25
CA LEU A 310 -29.22 1.78 -18.98
C LEU A 310 -27.70 1.84 -19.15
N VAL A 311 -27.27 2.61 -20.14
CA VAL A 311 -25.85 2.81 -20.46
C VAL A 311 -25.49 4.27 -20.27
N VAL A 312 -24.40 4.55 -19.53
CA VAL A 312 -23.78 5.89 -19.58
C VAL A 312 -23.01 6.00 -20.90
N THR A 313 -23.43 6.92 -21.76
CA THR A 313 -22.93 7.10 -23.13
C THR A 313 -22.03 8.32 -23.29
N GLY A 314 -21.86 9.12 -22.24
CA GLY A 314 -20.91 10.23 -22.20
C GLY A 314 -20.85 10.88 -20.83
N LEU A 315 -19.71 11.51 -20.54
CA LEU A 315 -19.43 12.23 -19.31
C LEU A 315 -18.68 13.52 -19.64
N THR A 316 -19.16 14.66 -19.14
CA THR A 316 -18.56 15.98 -19.35
C THR A 316 -18.53 16.78 -18.04
N TRP A 317 -17.83 17.90 -18.03
CA TRP A 317 -17.74 18.78 -16.87
C TRP A 317 -17.77 20.27 -17.24
N THR A 318 -18.16 21.09 -16.27
CA THR A 318 -18.14 22.55 -16.36
C THR A 318 -17.67 23.18 -15.04
N PRO A 319 -16.83 24.23 -15.06
CA PRO A 319 -16.18 24.80 -16.23
C PRO A 319 -15.17 23.82 -16.87
N ALA A 320 -14.82 24.03 -18.14
CA ALA A 320 -13.91 23.12 -18.87
C ALA A 320 -12.45 23.18 -18.37
N SER A 321 -12.09 24.27 -17.69
CA SER A 321 -10.78 24.49 -17.05
C SER A 321 -11.01 25.09 -15.67
N PRO A 322 -11.39 24.28 -14.67
CA PRO A 322 -11.59 24.74 -13.31
C PRO A 322 -10.25 25.10 -12.63
N THR A 323 -10.35 25.90 -11.58
CA THR A 323 -9.28 26.11 -10.61
C THR A 323 -9.68 25.57 -9.24
N ALA A 324 -8.73 25.51 -8.31
CA ALA A 324 -8.95 25.02 -6.95
C ALA A 324 -10.08 25.73 -6.17
N THR A 325 -10.49 26.93 -6.61
CA THR A 325 -11.56 27.74 -6.01
C THR A 325 -12.87 27.75 -6.80
N THR A 326 -12.95 27.12 -7.97
CA THR A 326 -14.19 27.03 -8.76
C THR A 326 -14.95 25.73 -8.50
N ALA A 327 -16.24 25.82 -8.19
CA ALA A 327 -17.10 24.65 -8.10
C ALA A 327 -17.30 23.99 -9.48
N ILE A 328 -17.24 22.67 -9.52
CA ILE A 328 -17.31 21.86 -10.74
C ILE A 328 -18.64 21.13 -10.80
N ALA A 329 -19.28 21.12 -11.96
CA ALA A 329 -20.45 20.28 -12.25
C ALA A 329 -20.08 19.17 -13.24
N LEU A 330 -20.17 17.92 -12.82
CA LEU A 330 -20.07 16.75 -13.70
C LEU A 330 -21.45 16.45 -14.29
N SER A 331 -21.50 16.05 -15.57
CA SER A 331 -22.72 15.75 -16.30
C SER A 331 -22.62 14.42 -17.05
N ALA A 332 -23.44 13.44 -16.68
CA ALA A 332 -23.50 12.14 -17.34
C ALA A 332 -24.71 12.06 -18.29
N THR A 333 -24.49 11.51 -19.49
CA THR A 333 -25.57 11.19 -20.44
C THR A 333 -25.93 9.72 -20.31
N VAL A 334 -27.12 9.44 -19.78
CA VAL A 334 -27.69 8.10 -19.61
C VAL A 334 -28.63 7.80 -20.77
N ARG A 335 -28.50 6.62 -21.37
CA ARG A 335 -29.37 6.12 -22.44
C ARG A 335 -30.00 4.79 -22.03
N ASN A 336 -31.31 4.65 -22.18
CA ASN A 336 -31.96 3.35 -22.16
C ASN A 336 -31.85 2.74 -23.57
N ALA A 337 -30.93 1.81 -23.77
CA ALA A 337 -30.74 1.05 -25.00
C ALA A 337 -31.73 -0.14 -25.14
N GLY A 338 -32.47 -0.46 -24.08
CA GLY A 338 -33.34 -1.62 -23.98
C GLY A 338 -34.67 -1.47 -24.70
N THR A 339 -35.47 -2.52 -24.68
CA THR A 339 -36.74 -2.61 -25.42
C THR A 339 -37.98 -2.29 -24.57
N ALA A 340 -37.82 -2.07 -23.26
CA ALA A 340 -38.87 -1.53 -22.38
C ALA A 340 -38.47 -0.18 -21.77
N ALA A 341 -39.44 0.53 -21.19
CA ALA A 341 -39.19 1.78 -20.47
C ALA A 341 -38.59 1.52 -19.08
N SER A 342 -37.52 2.24 -18.75
CA SER A 342 -36.88 2.25 -17.44
C SER A 342 -37.68 3.07 -16.43
N ALA A 343 -37.67 2.64 -15.17
CA ALA A 343 -38.15 3.45 -14.05
C ALA A 343 -37.18 4.61 -13.75
N ALA A 344 -37.52 5.46 -12.77
CA ALA A 344 -36.56 6.46 -12.29
C ALA A 344 -35.50 5.79 -11.40
N THR A 345 -34.24 6.20 -11.55
CA THR A 345 -33.09 5.74 -10.76
C THR A 345 -32.12 6.91 -10.51
N SER A 346 -30.83 6.65 -10.27
CA SER A 346 -29.77 7.63 -10.13
C SER A 346 -28.55 7.27 -10.97
N VAL A 347 -27.66 8.24 -11.16
CA VAL A 347 -26.29 8.02 -11.63
C VAL A 347 -25.33 8.55 -10.58
N ASN A 348 -24.34 7.75 -10.22
CA ASN A 348 -23.21 8.15 -9.39
C ASN A 348 -22.10 8.68 -10.29
N LEU A 349 -21.48 9.79 -9.87
CA LEU A 349 -20.47 10.53 -10.61
C LEU A 349 -19.17 10.51 -9.79
N TYR A 350 -18.04 10.25 -10.46
CA TYR A 350 -16.76 9.95 -9.82
C TYR A 350 -15.65 10.87 -10.34
N ALA A 351 -14.68 11.18 -9.47
CA ALA A 351 -13.44 11.89 -9.80
C ALA A 351 -12.27 11.26 -9.03
N GLY A 352 -11.38 10.57 -9.73
CA GLY A 352 -10.55 9.51 -9.14
C GLY A 352 -11.39 8.26 -8.89
N THR A 353 -11.06 7.51 -7.84
CA THR A 353 -11.90 6.41 -7.30
C THR A 353 -13.08 6.93 -6.45
N ALA A 354 -13.06 8.22 -6.09
CA ALA A 354 -14.05 8.89 -5.25
C ALA A 354 -15.42 9.05 -5.93
N ARG A 355 -16.51 8.73 -5.21
CA ARG A 355 -17.86 9.19 -5.59
C ARG A 355 -17.98 10.69 -5.30
N ALA A 356 -17.79 11.49 -6.33
CA ALA A 356 -17.78 12.96 -6.27
C ALA A 356 -19.19 13.58 -6.21
N GLY A 357 -20.23 12.86 -6.67
CA GLY A 357 -21.63 13.31 -6.61
C GLY A 357 -22.62 12.27 -7.12
N SER A 358 -23.90 12.63 -7.16
CA SER A 358 -24.96 11.81 -7.75
C SER A 358 -26.11 12.67 -8.25
N ALA A 359 -26.79 12.22 -9.29
CA ALA A 359 -27.93 12.90 -9.89
C ALA A 359 -29.08 11.91 -10.16
N ALA A 360 -30.32 12.36 -9.95
CA ALA A 360 -31.50 11.55 -10.23
C ALA A 360 -31.73 11.44 -11.74
N VAL A 361 -31.93 10.21 -12.23
CA VAL A 361 -32.28 9.87 -13.61
C VAL A 361 -33.79 9.60 -13.63
N GLY A 362 -34.56 10.46 -14.29
CA GLY A 362 -35.99 10.22 -14.49
C GLY A 362 -36.27 8.99 -15.35
N ALA A 363 -37.50 8.48 -15.32
CA ALA A 363 -37.92 7.33 -16.14
C ALA A 363 -37.64 7.56 -17.64
N LEU A 364 -37.02 6.58 -18.30
CA LEU A 364 -36.56 6.66 -19.69
C LEU A 364 -37.30 5.65 -20.58
N ALA A 365 -38.00 6.15 -21.61
CA ALA A 365 -38.56 5.28 -22.65
C ALA A 365 -37.46 4.50 -23.40
N ALA A 366 -37.82 3.35 -23.99
CA ALA A 366 -36.93 2.55 -24.82
C ALA A 366 -36.27 3.40 -25.92
N GLY A 367 -34.94 3.34 -26.03
CA GLY A 367 -34.12 4.11 -26.96
C GLY A 367 -33.85 5.57 -26.56
N ALA A 368 -34.47 6.10 -25.51
CA ALA A 368 -34.32 7.49 -25.08
C ALA A 368 -33.03 7.73 -24.28
N SER A 369 -32.59 8.99 -24.25
CA SER A 369 -31.45 9.44 -23.45
C SER A 369 -31.79 10.72 -22.67
N THR A 370 -31.10 10.93 -21.55
CA THR A 370 -31.12 12.17 -20.76
C THR A 370 -29.70 12.52 -20.32
N THR A 371 -29.42 13.81 -20.12
CA THR A 371 -28.19 14.26 -19.46
C THR A 371 -28.56 14.81 -18.10
N VAL A 372 -27.89 14.34 -17.06
CA VAL A 372 -28.11 14.75 -15.66
C VAL A 372 -26.78 15.19 -15.06
N SER A 373 -26.84 16.16 -14.15
CA SER A 373 -25.65 16.83 -13.62
C SER A 373 -25.68 16.90 -12.11
N ALA A 374 -24.51 16.80 -11.47
CA ALA A 374 -24.32 17.11 -10.06
C ALA A 374 -23.16 18.10 -9.90
N ASN A 375 -23.32 19.05 -9.00
CA ASN A 375 -22.22 19.88 -8.52
C ASN A 375 -21.40 19.05 -7.52
N ILE A 376 -20.12 18.85 -7.82
CA ILE A 376 -19.18 18.08 -6.99
C ILE A 376 -18.38 18.96 -6.02
N GLY A 377 -18.62 20.27 -6.01
CA GLY A 377 -17.88 21.25 -5.22
C GLY A 377 -16.57 21.68 -5.88
N THR A 378 -15.72 22.34 -5.09
CA THR A 378 -14.31 22.58 -5.43
C THR A 378 -13.48 21.31 -5.25
N ARG A 379 -12.30 21.28 -5.87
CA ARG A 379 -11.30 20.20 -5.73
C ARG A 379 -9.91 20.84 -5.80
N ARG A 380 -8.90 20.24 -5.17
CA ARG A 380 -7.51 20.73 -5.21
C ARG A 380 -6.97 20.74 -6.65
N ALA A 381 -5.99 21.58 -6.93
CA ALA A 381 -5.26 21.55 -8.19
C ALA A 381 -4.63 20.16 -8.40
N GLY A 382 -4.75 19.61 -9.61
CA GLY A 382 -4.37 18.23 -9.92
C GLY A 382 -5.17 17.62 -11.05
N THR A 383 -4.88 16.35 -11.35
CA THR A 383 -5.44 15.59 -12.48
C THR A 383 -6.34 14.46 -11.96
N TYR A 384 -7.62 14.44 -12.34
CA TYR A 384 -8.60 13.47 -11.83
C TYR A 384 -9.23 12.65 -12.97
N GLN A 385 -9.13 11.32 -12.91
CA GLN A 385 -9.85 10.45 -13.84
C GLN A 385 -11.34 10.48 -13.51
N VAL A 386 -12.22 10.99 -14.38
CA VAL A 386 -13.66 11.03 -14.08
C VAL A 386 -14.42 9.86 -14.69
N SER A 387 -15.35 9.28 -13.93
CA SER A 387 -16.22 8.20 -14.38
C SER A 387 -17.65 8.36 -13.84
N ALA A 388 -18.58 7.54 -14.32
CA ALA A 388 -19.98 7.57 -13.92
C ALA A 388 -20.61 6.18 -14.04
N LYS A 389 -21.57 5.87 -13.16
CA LYS A 389 -22.29 4.59 -13.13
C LYS A 389 -23.77 4.84 -12.89
N VAL A 390 -24.63 4.37 -13.80
CA VAL A 390 -26.10 4.45 -13.64
C VAL A 390 -26.62 3.22 -12.90
N ASP A 391 -27.66 3.38 -12.07
CA ASP A 391 -28.30 2.29 -11.32
C ASP A 391 -27.32 1.38 -10.57
N GLU A 392 -26.27 1.97 -9.97
CA GLU A 392 -25.19 1.20 -9.32
C GLU A 392 -25.67 0.32 -8.16
N ASP A 393 -26.84 0.65 -7.58
CA ASP A 393 -27.53 -0.13 -6.54
C ASP A 393 -28.44 -1.25 -7.10
N GLY A 394 -28.49 -1.46 -8.42
CA GLY A 394 -29.27 -2.51 -9.10
C GLY A 394 -30.77 -2.47 -8.82
N GLN A 395 -31.37 -1.27 -8.81
CA GLN A 395 -32.78 -1.04 -8.45
C GLN A 395 -33.73 -1.16 -9.66
N VAL A 396 -33.23 -0.93 -10.86
CA VAL A 396 -33.92 -1.20 -12.12
C VAL A 396 -33.35 -2.51 -12.68
N PRO A 397 -34.13 -3.60 -12.75
CA PRO A 397 -33.64 -4.82 -13.37
C PRO A 397 -33.44 -4.63 -14.88
N GLU A 398 -32.27 -4.97 -15.42
CA GLU A 398 -31.87 -4.59 -16.79
C GLU A 398 -31.71 -5.82 -17.74
N GLN A 399 -31.44 -5.61 -19.03
CA GLN A 399 -31.02 -6.69 -19.95
C GLN A 399 -29.53 -7.02 -19.75
N ASN A 400 -28.76 -6.02 -19.36
CA ASN A 400 -27.36 -6.12 -19.04
C ASN A 400 -27.05 -5.13 -17.89
N GLU A 401 -26.36 -5.61 -16.87
CA GLU A 401 -25.95 -4.82 -15.69
C GLU A 401 -24.47 -4.39 -15.82
N ALA A 402 -23.75 -4.94 -16.79
CA ALA A 402 -22.29 -4.81 -16.93
C ALA A 402 -21.84 -3.60 -17.78
N ASN A 403 -22.79 -2.88 -18.38
CA ASN A 403 -22.60 -1.73 -19.28
C ASN A 403 -23.04 -0.39 -18.65
N ASN A 404 -23.39 -0.40 -17.36
CA ASN A 404 -23.86 0.76 -16.62
C ASN A 404 -22.75 1.79 -16.31
N ALA A 405 -21.48 1.40 -16.47
CA ALA A 405 -20.31 2.21 -16.16
C ALA A 405 -19.67 2.87 -17.39
N PHE A 406 -19.19 4.11 -17.24
CA PHE A 406 -18.44 4.85 -18.26
C PHE A 406 -17.32 5.68 -17.62
N THR A 407 -16.10 5.57 -18.14
CA THR A 407 -14.97 6.42 -17.76
C THR A 407 -14.67 7.38 -18.90
N ALA A 408 -14.48 8.67 -18.59
CA ALA A 408 -14.13 9.65 -19.60
C ALA A 408 -12.74 9.36 -20.20
N PRO A 409 -12.55 9.55 -21.52
CA PRO A 409 -11.28 9.28 -22.20
C PRO A 409 -10.19 10.32 -21.88
N THR A 410 -10.53 11.38 -21.16
CA THR A 410 -9.61 12.46 -20.73
C THR A 410 -9.85 12.75 -19.26
N SER A 411 -8.78 13.08 -18.54
CA SER A 411 -8.86 13.48 -17.13
C SER A 411 -9.36 14.91 -16.98
N LEU A 412 -10.01 15.17 -15.84
CA LEU A 412 -10.34 16.49 -15.35
C LEU A 412 -9.08 17.15 -14.79
N GLU A 413 -8.53 18.10 -15.52
CA GLU A 413 -7.41 18.94 -15.06
C GLU A 413 -7.93 20.13 -14.25
N ILE A 414 -7.38 20.34 -13.06
CA ILE A 414 -7.75 21.43 -12.16
C ILE A 414 -6.50 22.27 -11.89
N ALA A 415 -6.56 23.56 -12.22
CA ALA A 415 -5.43 24.48 -12.04
C ALA A 415 -5.41 25.11 -10.64
N GLU A 416 -4.29 25.72 -10.29
CA GLU A 416 -4.20 26.56 -9.09
C GLU A 416 -5.10 27.81 -9.20
N ALA A 417 -5.48 28.37 -8.05
CA ALA A 417 -6.33 29.55 -8.00
C ALA A 417 -5.64 30.82 -8.57
N PRO A 418 -6.41 31.79 -9.10
CA PRO A 418 -5.88 33.09 -9.50
C PRO A 418 -5.37 33.90 -8.31
N GLY A 419 -4.05 34.08 -8.17
CA GLY A 419 -3.42 34.82 -7.07
C GLY A 419 -2.02 34.31 -6.71
N PRO A 420 -1.32 34.97 -5.76
CA PRO A 420 -0.12 34.43 -5.12
C PRO A 420 -0.49 33.39 -4.05
N ASP A 421 0.43 32.46 -3.79
CA ASP A 421 0.31 31.42 -2.77
C ASP A 421 1.70 30.99 -2.29
N LEU A 422 2.11 31.46 -1.12
CA LEU A 422 3.40 31.20 -0.51
C LEU A 422 3.39 29.93 0.35
N GLN A 423 4.38 29.09 0.11
CA GLN A 423 4.63 27.87 0.85
C GLN A 423 6.08 27.81 1.31
N VAL A 424 6.32 27.56 2.60
CA VAL A 424 7.68 27.23 3.08
C VAL A 424 7.97 25.77 2.77
N LEU A 425 8.93 25.53 1.86
CA LEU A 425 9.32 24.19 1.41
C LEU A 425 10.36 23.52 2.32
N SER A 426 11.29 24.29 2.88
CA SER A 426 12.37 23.73 3.71
C SER A 426 13.04 24.78 4.61
N ILE A 427 13.70 24.28 5.66
CA ILE A 427 14.53 25.07 6.57
C ILE A 427 15.93 24.45 6.63
N ALA A 428 16.93 25.16 6.09
CA ALA A 428 18.33 24.76 6.18
C ALA A 428 19.02 25.48 7.35
N ALA A 429 19.52 24.72 8.33
CA ALA A 429 20.37 25.23 9.39
C ALA A 429 21.86 25.05 9.03
N THR A 430 22.69 26.03 9.39
CA THR A 430 24.15 26.00 9.16
C THR A 430 24.89 26.36 10.45
N PRO A 431 25.69 25.44 11.02
CA PRO A 431 25.78 24.02 10.66
C PRO A 431 24.45 23.29 10.94
N PRO A 432 24.12 22.21 10.22
CA PRO A 432 22.85 21.49 10.39
C PRO A 432 22.79 20.69 11.70
N ASN A 433 23.95 20.25 12.21
CA ASN A 433 24.11 19.52 13.46
C ASN A 433 25.10 20.28 14.37
N PRO A 434 24.69 21.39 15.00
CA PRO A 434 25.55 22.19 15.86
C PRO A 434 25.92 21.48 17.16
N ALA A 435 27.15 21.68 17.63
CA ALA A 435 27.50 21.41 19.04
C ALA A 435 26.93 22.52 19.94
N ALA A 436 26.68 22.22 21.23
CA ALA A 436 26.23 23.23 22.19
C ALA A 436 27.21 24.43 22.25
N GLY A 437 26.66 25.64 22.28
CA GLY A 437 27.41 26.90 22.17
C GLY A 437 27.75 27.35 20.74
N THR A 438 27.48 26.54 19.71
CA THR A 438 27.74 26.92 18.30
C THR A 438 26.70 27.93 17.81
N ARG A 439 27.15 28.96 17.07
CA ARG A 439 26.24 29.88 16.39
C ARG A 439 25.70 29.24 15.10
N VAL A 440 24.38 29.25 14.95
CA VAL A 440 23.62 28.69 13.83
C VAL A 440 22.97 29.81 13.03
N THR A 441 23.07 29.75 11.71
CA THR A 441 22.30 30.60 10.77
C THR A 441 21.28 29.74 10.03
N PHE A 442 20.21 30.35 9.50
CA PHE A 442 19.13 29.62 8.81
C PHE A 442 18.85 30.19 7.44
N THR A 443 18.42 29.35 6.51
CA THR A 443 17.85 29.73 5.21
C THR A 443 16.52 29.02 5.05
N ALA A 444 15.45 29.76 4.75
CA ALA A 444 14.14 29.20 4.44
C ALA A 444 13.87 29.25 2.93
N ALA A 445 13.43 28.15 2.34
CA ALA A 445 13.00 28.12 0.94
C ALA A 445 11.50 28.43 0.87
N VAL A 446 11.13 29.58 0.31
CA VAL A 446 9.74 30.03 0.17
C VAL A 446 9.36 29.99 -1.32
N LYS A 447 8.39 29.14 -1.67
CA LYS A 447 7.86 29.01 -3.03
C LYS A 447 6.56 29.77 -3.16
N ASN A 448 6.41 30.59 -4.19
CA ASN A 448 5.11 31.01 -4.66
C ASN A 448 4.57 29.93 -5.62
N ARG A 449 3.65 29.06 -5.17
CA ARG A 449 2.99 28.07 -6.03
C ARG A 449 1.81 28.66 -6.82
N GLY A 450 1.38 29.86 -6.46
CA GLY A 450 0.29 30.58 -7.10
C GLY A 450 0.59 31.03 -8.53
N THR A 451 -0.46 31.53 -9.18
CA THR A 451 -0.47 31.95 -10.59
C THR A 451 -0.08 33.42 -10.80
N ALA A 452 -0.02 34.24 -9.74
CA ALA A 452 0.41 35.63 -9.77
C ALA A 452 1.66 35.86 -8.89
N THR A 453 2.44 36.91 -9.20
CA THR A 453 3.51 37.37 -8.30
C THR A 453 2.92 37.94 -7.01
N THR A 454 3.63 37.82 -5.89
CA THR A 454 3.18 38.38 -4.59
C THR A 454 3.02 39.90 -4.63
N GLY A 455 3.72 40.59 -5.54
CA GLY A 455 3.59 42.02 -5.80
C GLY A 455 4.16 42.96 -4.73
N ALA A 456 4.22 42.52 -3.47
CA ALA A 456 4.82 43.22 -2.35
C ALA A 456 6.02 42.46 -1.76
N THR A 457 6.87 43.19 -1.03
CA THR A 457 7.88 42.60 -0.14
C THR A 457 7.18 42.08 1.12
N THR A 458 7.40 40.81 1.45
CA THR A 458 6.85 40.16 2.65
C THR A 458 7.94 39.93 3.68
N VAL A 459 7.59 39.45 4.88
CA VAL A 459 8.59 39.08 5.91
C VAL A 459 8.63 37.56 6.06
N THR A 460 9.78 36.94 5.78
CA THR A 460 10.01 35.56 6.23
C THR A 460 10.55 35.61 7.66
N ARG A 461 9.89 34.89 8.57
CA ARG A 461 10.28 34.76 9.98
C ARG A 461 10.81 33.35 10.25
N VAL A 462 11.88 33.26 11.05
CA VAL A 462 12.33 32.01 11.67
C VAL A 462 12.35 32.19 13.19
N ALA A 463 11.59 31.39 13.91
CA ALA A 463 11.59 31.30 15.37
C ALA A 463 12.31 30.02 15.82
N VAL A 464 13.24 30.12 16.79
CA VAL A 464 14.00 28.97 17.32
C VAL A 464 14.52 29.27 18.72
N GLY A 465 14.27 28.38 19.68
CA GLY A 465 14.82 28.48 21.05
C GLY A 465 14.56 29.82 21.75
N GLY A 466 13.40 30.44 21.51
CA GLY A 466 13.05 31.78 22.01
C GLY A 466 13.58 32.96 21.17
N THR A 467 14.54 32.73 20.27
CA THR A 467 15.01 33.74 19.30
C THR A 467 14.04 33.85 18.14
N THR A 468 13.71 35.08 17.72
CA THR A 468 12.99 35.37 16.47
C THR A 468 13.91 36.11 15.52
N LEU A 469 14.04 35.61 14.30
CA LEU A 469 14.75 36.22 13.18
C LEU A 469 13.73 36.59 12.10
N ASN A 470 13.74 37.84 11.64
CA ASN A 470 12.92 38.29 10.51
C ASN A 470 13.84 38.68 9.36
N THR A 471 13.44 38.48 8.11
CA THR A 471 14.14 38.98 6.93
C THR A 471 13.17 39.31 5.81
N ASP A 472 13.37 40.49 5.22
CA ASP A 472 12.58 40.99 4.10
C ASP A 472 12.74 40.04 2.90
N THR A 473 11.61 39.65 2.33
CA THR A 473 11.51 38.71 1.22
C THR A 473 10.99 39.47 0.01
N ALA A 474 11.84 39.65 -1.00
CA ALA A 474 11.49 40.35 -2.22
C ALA A 474 10.32 39.65 -2.95
N PRO A 475 9.52 40.37 -3.77
CA PRO A 475 8.37 39.80 -4.46
C PRO A 475 8.71 38.52 -5.22
N ILE A 476 7.98 37.43 -4.96
CA ILE A 476 8.24 36.12 -5.54
C ILE A 476 7.29 35.92 -6.73
N ALA A 477 7.86 35.70 -7.92
CA ALA A 477 7.09 35.43 -9.13
C ALA A 477 6.33 34.08 -9.05
N ALA A 478 5.23 33.97 -9.79
CA ALA A 478 4.45 32.75 -9.91
C ALA A 478 5.34 31.53 -10.27
N GLY A 479 5.18 30.43 -9.54
CA GLY A 479 5.96 29.20 -9.66
C GLY A 479 7.41 29.26 -9.13
N ALA A 480 7.92 30.43 -8.73
CA ALA A 480 9.32 30.60 -8.32
C ALA A 480 9.55 30.30 -6.82
N THR A 481 10.79 29.96 -6.47
CA THR A 481 11.24 29.76 -5.08
C THR A 481 12.34 30.74 -4.71
N ALA A 482 12.17 31.47 -3.61
CA ALA A 482 13.19 32.33 -3.00
C ALA A 482 13.85 31.62 -1.81
N ASN A 483 15.18 31.56 -1.79
CA ASN A 483 15.95 31.07 -0.64
C ASN A 483 16.32 32.25 0.27
N VAL A 484 15.54 32.47 1.32
CA VAL A 484 15.67 33.62 2.22
C VAL A 484 16.62 33.28 3.36
N ALA A 485 17.85 33.80 3.29
CA ALA A 485 18.84 33.67 4.36
C ALA A 485 18.53 34.63 5.52
N MET A 486 18.41 34.11 6.74
CA MET A 486 18.00 34.87 7.91
C MET A 486 19.10 35.83 8.40
N THR A 487 18.73 37.10 8.56
CA THR A 487 19.57 38.13 9.17
C THR A 487 19.69 37.88 10.68
N GLY A 488 20.78 37.24 11.11
CA GLY A 488 21.08 37.00 12.51
C GLY A 488 21.62 35.60 12.78
N GLY A 489 21.10 34.94 13.81
CA GLY A 489 21.49 33.57 14.18
C GLY A 489 21.12 33.22 15.61
N TRP A 490 21.05 31.92 15.89
CA TRP A 490 20.75 31.34 17.20
C TRP A 490 22.01 30.68 17.77
N THR A 491 22.24 30.75 19.08
CA THR A 491 23.31 29.99 19.73
C THR A 491 22.72 28.68 20.23
N ALA A 492 23.24 27.56 19.72
CA ALA A 492 22.77 26.23 20.02
C ALA A 492 22.83 25.91 21.52
N THR A 493 21.70 25.51 22.10
CA THR A 493 21.58 25.03 23.48
C THR A 493 21.45 23.52 23.53
N THR A 494 22.08 22.86 24.50
CA THR A 494 21.94 21.42 24.74
C THR A 494 20.46 21.04 24.84
N GLY A 495 20.07 19.89 24.26
CA GLY A 495 18.67 19.46 24.22
C GLY A 495 17.89 19.93 22.99
N GLY A 496 18.53 20.65 22.06
CA GLY A 496 17.94 21.02 20.77
C GLY A 496 16.92 22.16 20.83
N ALA A 497 16.18 22.34 19.72
CA ALA A 497 15.08 23.29 19.61
C ALA A 497 14.15 22.94 18.44
N THR A 498 12.91 23.43 18.45
CA THR A 498 12.09 23.51 17.23
C THR A 498 12.40 24.80 16.49
N ILE A 499 12.65 24.69 15.18
CA ILE A 499 12.69 25.82 14.26
C ILE A 499 11.33 25.92 13.59
N THR A 500 10.70 27.08 13.60
CA THR A 500 9.47 27.37 12.85
C THR A 500 9.75 28.50 11.86
N ALA A 501 9.61 28.22 10.57
CA ALA A 501 9.71 29.20 9.50
C ALA A 501 8.32 29.55 8.98
N THR A 502 8.03 30.84 8.88
CA THR A 502 6.75 31.37 8.39
C THR A 502 7.03 32.36 7.26
N ALA A 503 6.53 32.07 6.07
CA ALA A 503 6.42 33.01 4.97
C ALA A 503 5.28 34.01 5.25
N ASP A 504 5.41 35.21 4.69
CA ASP A 504 4.65 36.42 5.02
C ASP A 504 4.13 36.50 6.47
N ALA A 505 5.04 36.44 7.43
CA ALA A 505 4.77 36.48 8.88
C ALA A 505 4.18 37.82 9.39
N THR A 506 3.72 38.67 8.47
CA THR A 506 3.07 39.96 8.67
C THR A 506 1.70 40.08 7.99
N GLY A 507 1.32 39.16 7.08
CA GLY A 507 0.09 39.26 6.28
C GLY A 507 0.06 40.50 5.37
N ALA A 508 1.18 40.78 4.71
CA ALA A 508 1.33 41.90 3.77
C ALA A 508 0.74 41.60 2.38
N VAL A 509 0.55 40.33 2.03
CA VAL A 509 -0.04 39.81 0.80
C VAL A 509 -1.25 38.96 1.19
N THR A 510 -2.36 39.08 0.46
CA THR A 510 -3.51 38.18 0.62
C THR A 510 -3.31 37.00 -0.32
N GLU A 511 -3.27 35.80 0.25
CA GLU A 511 -2.85 34.60 -0.46
C GLU A 511 -4.07 33.72 -0.81
N THR A 512 -3.93 32.81 -1.79
CA THR A 512 -5.03 31.88 -2.12
C THR A 512 -5.15 30.72 -1.13
N ASP A 513 -4.08 30.43 -0.39
CA ASP A 513 -4.03 29.57 0.78
C ASP A 513 -3.10 30.24 1.80
N GLU A 514 -3.58 30.41 3.03
CA GLU A 514 -2.81 30.99 4.15
C GLU A 514 -2.32 29.90 5.13
N SER A 515 -2.75 28.65 4.92
CA SER A 515 -2.55 27.54 5.88
C SER A 515 -1.23 26.78 5.68
N ASN A 516 -0.64 26.91 4.50
CA ASN A 516 0.64 26.34 4.07
C ASN A 516 1.86 27.27 4.29
N ASN A 517 1.61 28.49 4.79
CA ASN A 517 2.62 29.54 4.98
C ASN A 517 3.66 29.23 6.07
N THR A 518 3.52 28.15 6.84
CA THR A 518 4.43 27.79 7.95
C THR A 518 4.92 26.34 7.88
N LEU A 519 6.23 26.16 8.07
CA LEU A 519 6.90 24.87 8.25
C LEU A 519 7.61 24.84 9.61
N SER A 520 7.60 23.70 10.29
CA SER A 520 8.42 23.48 11.50
C SER A 520 9.32 22.26 11.36
N GLN A 521 10.53 22.34 11.94
CA GLN A 521 11.56 21.31 11.89
C GLN A 521 12.37 21.33 13.18
N ALA A 522 12.63 20.18 13.79
CA ALA A 522 13.55 20.08 14.93
C ALA A 522 15.02 20.30 14.50
N ILE A 523 15.81 20.95 15.35
CA ILE A 523 17.27 20.98 15.27
C ILE A 523 17.87 20.33 16.52
N THR A 524 18.61 19.25 16.29
CA THR A 524 19.37 18.55 17.33
C THR A 524 20.66 19.33 17.63
N VAL A 525 21.03 19.39 18.92
CA VAL A 525 22.30 19.95 19.37
C VAL A 525 23.11 18.84 20.04
N GLY A 526 24.16 18.36 19.38
CA GLY A 526 24.94 17.19 19.79
C GLY A 526 24.60 15.91 19.01
N ARG A 527 24.60 14.76 19.70
CA ARG A 527 24.23 13.43 19.18
C ARG A 527 22.88 12.99 19.76
N GLY A 528 22.21 12.07 19.08
CA GLY A 528 20.94 11.48 19.52
C GLY A 528 19.73 12.33 19.22
N ALA A 529 18.54 11.86 19.60
CA ALA A 529 17.31 12.59 19.41
C ALA A 529 17.14 13.75 20.40
N SER A 530 16.70 14.90 19.88
CA SER A 530 16.19 16.02 20.67
C SER A 530 14.79 15.66 21.19
N VAL A 531 14.73 14.93 22.30
CA VAL A 531 13.48 14.54 22.98
C VAL A 531 13.04 15.60 24.00
N PRO A 532 11.72 15.79 24.20
CA PRO A 532 11.18 16.78 25.15
C PRO A 532 11.21 16.33 26.62
N TYR A 533 11.51 15.04 26.88
CA TYR A 533 11.58 14.47 28.22
C TYR A 533 13.03 14.37 28.71
N VAL A 534 13.18 14.28 30.03
CA VAL A 534 14.44 13.90 30.68
C VAL A 534 14.28 12.50 31.26
N GLU A 535 15.27 11.65 31.01
CA GLU A 535 15.36 10.28 31.52
C GLU A 535 16.12 10.25 32.85
N TYR A 536 15.68 9.42 33.81
CA TYR A 536 16.31 9.25 35.12
C TYR A 536 16.41 7.76 35.47
N GLU A 537 17.63 7.26 35.57
CA GLU A 537 17.96 5.87 35.94
C GLU A 537 17.66 5.59 37.43
N ALA A 538 17.00 4.48 37.74
CA ALA A 538 16.53 4.16 39.10
C ALA A 538 17.68 3.92 40.10
N GLU A 539 18.78 3.33 39.66
CA GLU A 539 19.96 3.11 40.50
C GLU A 539 20.76 4.38 40.80
N SER A 540 20.52 5.45 40.03
CA SER A 540 21.07 6.79 40.27
C SER A 540 20.19 7.64 41.19
N ALA A 541 18.97 7.19 41.47
CA ALA A 541 18.00 7.85 42.34
C ALA A 541 18.17 7.46 43.82
N ALA A 542 17.40 8.09 44.72
CA ALA A 542 17.39 7.69 46.14
C ALA A 542 16.41 6.54 46.34
N TYR A 543 16.88 5.34 46.67
CA TYR A 543 16.02 4.15 46.79
C TYR A 543 16.13 3.42 48.15
N GLN A 544 15.07 2.69 48.48
CA GLN A 544 15.06 1.62 49.48
C GLN A 544 14.54 0.36 48.79
N GLY A 545 15.46 -0.52 48.39
CA GLY A 545 15.20 -1.69 47.56
C GLY A 545 16.49 -2.47 47.32
N THR A 546 16.44 -3.47 46.45
CA THR A 546 17.61 -4.27 46.06
C THR A 546 18.12 -3.77 44.70
N LEU A 547 19.38 -3.32 44.65
CA LEU A 547 20.05 -3.03 43.38
C LEU A 547 20.27 -4.34 42.59
N LEU A 548 19.78 -4.38 41.36
CA LEU A 548 20.13 -5.38 40.36
C LEU A 548 21.23 -4.80 39.45
N GLN A 549 22.23 -5.61 39.11
CA GLN A 549 23.31 -5.22 38.19
C GLN A 549 23.73 -6.45 37.37
N SER A 550 23.99 -6.28 36.08
CA SER A 550 24.41 -7.39 35.22
C SER A 550 25.79 -7.94 35.60
N ASP A 551 26.05 -9.16 35.19
CA ASP A 551 27.40 -9.70 35.11
C ASP A 551 28.18 -9.02 33.94
N PRO A 552 29.53 -9.20 33.86
CA PRO A 552 30.34 -8.60 32.80
C PRO A 552 30.07 -9.12 31.39
N LEU A 553 29.62 -10.37 31.21
CA LEU A 553 29.24 -10.94 29.91
C LEU A 553 27.88 -10.41 29.43
N ARG A 554 27.09 -9.82 30.34
CA ARG A 554 25.72 -9.34 30.11
C ARG A 554 24.84 -10.48 29.59
N THR A 555 24.85 -11.60 30.33
CA THR A 555 24.14 -12.82 29.93
C THR A 555 22.65 -12.52 29.70
N PHE A 556 22.19 -12.77 28.47
CA PHE A 556 20.83 -12.49 27.98
C PHE A 556 20.08 -13.80 27.73
N GLY A 557 18.75 -13.78 27.88
CA GLY A 557 17.90 -14.93 27.57
C GLY A 557 17.84 -16.00 28.66
N HIS A 558 18.20 -15.68 29.91
CA HIS A 558 18.15 -16.56 31.10
C HIS A 558 17.40 -15.92 32.29
N THR A 559 16.33 -15.15 32.03
CA THR A 559 15.62 -14.35 33.06
C THR A 559 16.52 -13.38 33.83
N ASN A 560 17.34 -12.58 33.13
CA ASN A 560 18.24 -11.61 33.76
C ASN A 560 17.74 -10.17 33.58
N PHE A 561 16.97 -9.69 34.56
CA PHE A 561 16.43 -8.32 34.57
C PHE A 561 17.52 -7.26 34.42
N ALA A 562 18.67 -7.42 35.06
CA ALA A 562 19.72 -6.41 35.04
C ALA A 562 20.39 -6.29 33.67
N THR A 563 20.54 -7.39 32.92
CA THR A 563 20.98 -7.34 31.52
C THR A 563 19.98 -6.53 30.67
N GLU A 564 18.68 -6.71 30.89
CA GLU A 564 17.61 -6.01 30.13
C GLU A 564 17.26 -4.60 30.64
N SER A 565 17.98 -4.10 31.64
CA SER A 565 17.83 -2.77 32.23
C SER A 565 18.72 -1.74 31.52
N SER A 566 18.29 -0.48 31.49
CA SER A 566 19.17 0.64 31.11
C SER A 566 20.37 0.72 32.05
N GLY A 567 21.52 1.16 31.54
CA GLY A 567 22.77 1.15 32.32
C GLY A 567 23.25 -0.24 32.78
N ARG A 568 22.52 -1.30 32.40
CA ARG A 568 22.59 -2.68 32.91
C ARG A 568 22.27 -2.82 34.41
N LYS A 569 21.41 -1.95 34.95
CA LYS A 569 21.08 -1.86 36.38
C LYS A 569 19.64 -1.41 36.60
N SER A 570 19.02 -1.86 37.69
CA SER A 570 17.66 -1.45 38.06
C SER A 570 17.42 -1.69 39.55
N VAL A 571 16.32 -1.16 40.10
CA VAL A 571 15.98 -1.32 41.53
C VAL A 571 14.74 -2.18 41.72
N ARG A 572 14.88 -3.24 42.51
CA ARG A 572 13.82 -4.19 42.84
C ARG A 572 13.18 -3.90 44.22
N LEU A 573 11.85 -3.91 44.26
CA LEU A 573 11.01 -3.66 45.44
C LEU A 573 10.19 -4.91 45.79
N ASP A 574 10.66 -5.68 46.76
CA ASP A 574 10.07 -6.94 47.25
C ASP A 574 9.14 -6.76 48.47
N ASN A 575 9.16 -5.60 49.15
CA ASN A 575 8.45 -5.39 50.41
C ASN A 575 7.68 -4.07 50.45
N THR A 576 6.59 -4.01 51.22
CA THR A 576 5.84 -2.76 51.46
C THR A 576 6.73 -1.71 52.13
N GLY A 577 6.66 -0.46 51.64
CA GLY A 577 7.48 0.67 52.07
C GLY A 577 8.78 0.85 51.26
N GLN A 578 9.16 -0.12 50.43
CA GLN A 578 10.29 0.03 49.50
C GLN A 578 9.94 0.98 48.34
N TYR A 579 10.91 1.78 47.90
CA TYR A 579 10.70 2.85 46.92
C TYR A 579 11.93 3.19 46.07
N VAL A 580 11.70 3.94 45.00
CA VAL A 580 12.69 4.74 44.26
C VAL A 580 12.19 6.20 44.18
N GLU A 581 13.01 7.16 44.58
CA GLU A 581 12.71 8.60 44.62
C GLU A 581 13.67 9.39 43.72
N PHE A 582 13.11 9.91 42.64
CA PHE A 582 13.76 10.75 41.64
C PHE A 582 13.55 12.23 41.98
N THR A 583 14.49 13.09 41.59
CA THR A 583 14.36 14.56 41.72
C THR A 583 14.46 15.15 40.32
N SER A 584 13.42 15.88 39.87
CA SER A 584 13.38 16.38 38.50
C SER A 584 14.39 17.50 38.26
N ALA A 585 15.10 17.44 37.13
CA ALA A 585 15.97 18.51 36.64
C ALA A 585 15.16 19.64 35.97
N ASN A 586 14.02 19.29 35.35
CA ASN A 586 13.11 20.19 34.64
C ASN A 586 11.72 20.21 35.29
N ALA A 587 10.86 21.11 34.82
CA ALA A 587 9.43 20.99 35.06
C ALA A 587 8.87 19.72 34.39
N ALA A 588 7.80 19.15 34.93
CA ALA A 588 7.16 17.96 34.40
C ALA A 588 5.68 17.88 34.78
N ASN A 589 4.86 17.40 33.84
CA ASN A 589 3.44 17.12 34.03
C ASN A 589 3.04 15.71 33.57
N SER A 590 3.98 14.90 33.11
CA SER A 590 3.80 13.48 32.82
C SER A 590 4.89 12.63 33.46
N ILE A 591 4.66 11.32 33.46
CA ILE A 591 5.65 10.31 33.81
C ILE A 591 5.49 9.10 32.90
N VAL A 592 6.61 8.56 32.40
CA VAL A 592 6.70 7.19 31.88
C VAL A 592 7.58 6.40 32.85
N VAL A 593 7.22 5.16 33.14
CA VAL A 593 7.99 4.24 34.00
C VAL A 593 8.32 2.99 33.21
N ARG A 594 9.61 2.76 32.92
CA ARG A 594 10.06 1.46 32.40
C ARG A 594 10.19 0.51 33.58
N ASN A 595 9.45 -0.59 33.54
CA ASN A 595 9.22 -1.43 34.71
C ASN A 595 9.05 -2.91 34.35
N SER A 596 9.19 -3.76 35.35
CA SER A 596 8.82 -5.16 35.27
C SER A 596 8.07 -5.59 36.54
N ILE A 597 6.92 -6.23 36.33
CA ILE A 597 6.16 -6.97 37.34
C ILE A 597 6.05 -8.45 36.89
N PRO A 598 5.69 -9.40 37.78
CA PRO A 598 5.57 -10.81 37.41
C PRO A 598 4.59 -11.02 36.25
N ASP A 599 4.83 -12.04 35.44
CA ASP A 599 3.82 -12.62 34.55
C ASP A 599 2.72 -13.33 35.38
N ALA A 600 1.58 -13.59 34.74
CA ALA A 600 0.57 -14.49 35.28
C ALA A 600 1.08 -15.95 35.31
N PRO A 601 0.65 -16.79 36.27
CA PRO A 601 1.08 -18.20 36.34
C PRO A 601 0.78 -19.06 35.09
N GLY A 602 -0.10 -18.60 34.21
CA GLY A 602 -0.43 -19.24 32.93
C GLY A 602 -0.07 -18.42 31.69
N GLY A 603 0.64 -17.29 31.85
CA GLY A 603 0.96 -16.37 30.77
C GLY A 603 -0.12 -15.32 30.49
N GLY A 604 0.19 -14.39 29.59
CA GLY A 604 -0.66 -13.27 29.21
C GLY A 604 -0.56 -12.04 30.12
N GLY A 605 0.31 -12.07 31.13
CA GLY A 605 0.54 -10.97 32.06
C GLY A 605 -0.58 -10.69 33.07
N ILE A 606 -0.28 -9.76 33.99
CA ILE A 606 -1.21 -9.20 34.98
C ILE A 606 -1.14 -7.68 34.94
N ASP A 607 -2.18 -7.03 35.47
CA ASP A 607 -2.11 -5.63 35.86
C ASP A 607 -1.93 -5.52 37.39
N ALA A 608 -1.07 -4.61 37.82
CA ALA A 608 -0.87 -4.25 39.22
C ALA A 608 -0.76 -2.73 39.37
N THR A 609 -0.72 -2.24 40.61
CA THR A 609 -0.47 -0.81 40.88
C THR A 609 0.86 -0.59 41.58
N ILE A 610 1.46 0.58 41.36
CA ILE A 610 2.50 1.15 42.22
C ILE A 610 2.06 2.56 42.67
N SER A 611 2.37 2.94 43.90
CA SER A 611 1.93 4.22 44.46
C SER A 611 2.94 5.33 44.14
N LEU A 612 2.47 6.38 43.46
CA LEU A 612 3.23 7.59 43.14
C LEU A 612 3.00 8.66 44.21
N TYR A 613 4.09 9.09 44.83
CA TYR A 613 4.16 10.25 45.71
C TYR A 613 4.88 11.39 45.01
N ILE A 614 4.41 12.61 45.24
CA ILE A 614 5.05 13.85 44.77
C ILE A 614 5.33 14.72 45.99
N ASP A 615 6.59 15.11 46.19
CA ASP A 615 7.10 15.79 47.39
C ASP A 615 6.66 15.13 48.71
N GLY A 616 6.66 13.79 48.73
CA GLY A 616 6.25 12.98 49.88
C GLY A 616 4.74 12.91 50.13
N THR A 617 3.92 13.56 49.30
CA THR A 617 2.45 13.47 49.36
C THR A 617 1.95 12.44 48.35
N PHE A 618 1.06 11.53 48.75
CA PHE A 618 0.46 10.57 47.83
C PHE A 618 -0.31 11.32 46.72
N ALA A 619 0.04 11.06 45.46
CA ALA A 619 -0.57 11.72 44.30
C ALA A 619 -1.61 10.81 43.63
N ARG A 620 -1.22 9.59 43.27
CA ARG A 620 -2.09 8.56 42.67
C ARG A 620 -1.41 7.19 42.69
N LYS A 621 -2.17 6.13 42.43
CA LYS A 621 -1.60 4.89 41.91
C LYS A 621 -1.39 5.01 40.40
N LEU A 622 -0.29 4.42 39.92
CA LEU A 622 -0.04 4.14 38.50
C LEU A 622 -0.33 2.66 38.25
N THR A 623 -1.00 2.35 37.14
CA THR A 623 -1.15 0.97 36.69
C THR A 623 0.13 0.56 35.97
N LEU A 624 0.65 -0.61 36.33
CA LEU A 624 1.74 -1.29 35.64
C LEU A 624 1.19 -2.59 35.06
N SER A 625 1.67 -3.02 33.91
CA SER A 625 1.25 -4.26 33.26
C SER A 625 2.44 -5.12 32.90
N SER A 626 2.28 -6.44 32.98
CA SER A 626 3.17 -7.40 32.33
C SER A 626 2.61 -7.94 31.00
N LYS A 627 1.42 -7.47 30.57
CA LYS A 627 0.65 -7.99 29.43
C LYS A 627 1.43 -8.14 28.12
N HIS A 628 2.36 -7.22 27.84
CA HIS A 628 3.13 -7.18 26.60
C HIS A 628 4.61 -7.58 26.80
N SER A 629 5.04 -7.80 28.04
CA SER A 629 6.36 -8.36 28.39
C SER A 629 6.31 -9.89 28.51
N TRP A 630 7.43 -10.49 28.91
CA TRP A 630 7.61 -11.92 29.17
C TRP A 630 7.41 -12.83 27.94
N LEU A 631 8.51 -13.04 27.21
CA LEU A 631 8.61 -14.05 26.15
C LEU A 631 9.43 -15.25 26.60
N TYR A 632 8.98 -16.43 26.20
CA TYR A 632 9.55 -17.74 26.57
C TYR A 632 9.85 -18.57 25.31
N GLY A 633 11.00 -19.23 25.28
CA GLY A 633 11.52 -19.97 24.12
C GLY A 633 12.99 -19.61 23.86
N THR A 634 13.45 -19.64 22.60
CA THR A 634 14.80 -19.19 22.22
C THR A 634 14.75 -17.89 21.43
N SER A 635 15.76 -17.02 21.59
CA SER A 635 15.88 -15.79 20.78
C SER A 635 16.37 -16.05 19.36
N ASP A 636 16.94 -17.23 19.09
CA ASP A 636 17.43 -17.60 17.75
C ASP A 636 16.27 -17.87 16.78
N ASP A 637 15.16 -18.42 17.28
CA ASP A 637 13.91 -18.66 16.56
C ASP A 637 12.79 -17.80 17.17
N PRO A 638 12.67 -16.52 16.76
CA PRO A 638 11.82 -15.56 17.45
C PRO A 638 10.34 -15.76 17.13
N GLU A 639 10.00 -16.49 16.06
CA GLU A 639 8.63 -16.86 15.68
C GLU A 639 8.12 -18.07 16.50
N ALA A 640 9.03 -18.76 17.20
CA ALA A 640 8.71 -19.79 18.19
C ALA A 640 8.64 -19.23 19.63
N LEU A 641 8.86 -17.93 19.85
CA LEU A 641 8.68 -17.30 21.16
C LEU A 641 7.20 -17.22 21.52
N THR A 642 6.87 -17.66 22.73
CA THR A 642 5.50 -17.70 23.25
C THR A 642 5.35 -16.84 24.49
N ASN A 643 4.12 -16.40 24.79
CA ASN A 643 3.73 -15.82 26.07
C ASN A 643 3.19 -16.92 27.03
N THR A 644 3.82 -18.12 27.01
CA THR A 644 3.45 -19.27 27.86
C THR A 644 4.60 -19.60 28.81
N PRO A 645 4.43 -19.47 30.14
CA PRO A 645 5.51 -19.57 31.11
C PRO A 645 6.33 -20.85 31.06
N GLN A 646 7.64 -20.66 30.92
CA GLN A 646 8.67 -21.70 30.94
C GLN A 646 9.88 -21.16 31.73
N ALA A 647 10.98 -21.93 31.78
CA ALA A 647 12.26 -21.37 32.18
C ALA A 647 12.71 -20.28 31.18
N ASP A 648 13.69 -19.48 31.59
CA ASP A 648 14.44 -18.59 30.70
C ASP A 648 13.54 -17.59 29.94
N ALA A 649 12.90 -16.70 30.71
CA ALA A 649 12.18 -15.57 30.16
C ALA A 649 13.14 -14.50 29.61
N ARG A 650 12.63 -13.71 28.65
CA ARG A 650 13.27 -12.54 28.04
C ARG A 650 12.23 -11.48 27.69
N ARG A 651 12.65 -10.28 27.27
CA ARG A 651 11.77 -9.12 27.02
C ARG A 651 10.94 -8.81 28.29
N LEU A 652 11.65 -8.70 29.40
CA LEU A 652 11.14 -8.70 30.77
C LEU A 652 10.49 -7.38 31.20
N PHE A 653 10.75 -6.31 30.46
CA PHE A 653 10.27 -4.96 30.75
C PHE A 653 9.17 -4.53 29.78
N ASP A 654 8.31 -3.66 30.29
CA ASP A 654 7.34 -2.87 29.54
C ASP A 654 7.36 -1.43 30.04
N GLU A 655 6.63 -0.53 29.38
CA GLU A 655 6.47 0.85 29.84
C GLU A 655 5.04 1.14 30.29
N SER A 656 4.90 2.08 31.23
CA SER A 656 3.60 2.51 31.75
C SER A 656 3.62 4.01 31.96
N HIS A 657 2.66 4.72 31.38
CA HIS A 657 2.68 6.18 31.28
C HIS A 657 1.42 6.85 31.84
N ALA A 658 1.57 8.07 32.34
CA ALA A 658 0.44 8.86 32.83
C ALA A 658 0.69 10.38 32.73
N LEU A 659 -0.34 11.11 32.31
CA LEU A 659 -0.45 12.54 32.59
C LEU A 659 -0.82 12.77 34.07
N LEU A 660 -0.25 13.84 34.63
CA LEU A 660 -0.48 14.32 35.99
C LEU A 660 -1.45 15.51 35.97
N SER A 661 -2.06 15.80 37.11
CA SER A 661 -3.09 16.85 37.24
C SER A 661 -2.64 18.29 36.99
N ARG A 662 -1.31 18.53 36.92
CA ARG A 662 -0.69 19.84 36.69
C ARG A 662 0.80 19.65 36.35
N SER A 663 1.44 20.72 35.89
CA SER A 663 2.90 20.82 35.88
C SER A 663 3.47 21.08 37.26
N TYR A 664 4.59 20.41 37.54
CA TYR A 664 5.39 20.52 38.76
C TYR A 664 6.76 21.10 38.38
N PRO A 665 7.35 21.98 39.21
CA PRO A 665 8.60 22.66 38.88
C PRO A 665 9.82 21.72 38.93
N ALA A 666 10.95 22.18 38.39
CA ALA A 666 12.25 21.56 38.63
C ALA A 666 12.56 21.46 40.14
N GLY A 667 13.23 20.38 40.55
CA GLY A 667 13.51 20.04 41.94
C GLY A 667 12.39 19.26 42.66
N THR A 668 11.27 18.99 41.98
CA THR A 668 10.16 18.18 42.52
C THR A 668 10.62 16.73 42.71
N LYS A 669 10.21 16.12 43.82
CA LYS A 669 10.52 14.71 44.13
C LYS A 669 9.39 13.80 43.68
N PHE A 670 9.67 12.89 42.74
CA PHE A 670 8.77 11.85 42.27
C PHE A 670 9.20 10.51 42.86
N ARG A 671 8.37 9.92 43.72
CA ARG A 671 8.67 8.63 44.36
C ARG A 671 7.68 7.56 43.94
N LEU A 672 8.19 6.48 43.36
CA LEU A 672 7.47 5.24 43.13
C LEU A 672 7.69 4.33 44.35
N GLN A 673 6.63 4.00 45.08
CA GLN A 673 6.67 3.25 46.33
C GLN A 673 5.67 2.09 46.29
N ARG A 674 6.08 0.93 46.81
CA ARG A 674 5.20 -0.23 47.00
C ARG A 674 4.47 -0.11 48.33
N ASP A 675 3.20 0.27 48.31
CA ASP A 675 2.35 0.42 49.51
C ASP A 675 1.48 -0.82 49.79
N ALA A 676 0.71 -0.74 50.89
CA ALA A 676 -0.36 -1.68 51.15
C ALA A 676 -1.40 -1.63 50.00
N GLY A 677 -1.58 -2.75 49.31
CA GLY A 677 -2.44 -2.84 48.12
C GLY A 677 -1.72 -2.59 46.80
N ASP A 678 -0.40 -2.41 46.78
CA ASP A 678 0.44 -2.65 45.59
C ASP A 678 0.82 -4.14 45.60
N SER A 679 0.03 -4.93 44.85
CA SER A 679 -0.14 -6.38 45.05
C SER A 679 0.76 -7.30 44.21
N ALA A 680 1.58 -6.79 43.29
CA ALA A 680 2.51 -7.65 42.56
C ALA A 680 3.56 -8.25 43.51
N ALA A 681 4.03 -9.47 43.23
CA ALA A 681 4.98 -10.15 44.10
C ALA A 681 6.30 -9.37 44.24
N PHE A 682 6.74 -8.74 43.14
CA PHE A 682 7.84 -7.79 43.09
C PHE A 682 7.54 -6.66 42.10
N TYR A 683 8.33 -5.60 42.17
CA TYR A 683 8.39 -4.53 41.20
C TYR A 683 9.85 -4.30 40.87
N ILE A 684 10.21 -4.15 39.60
CA ILE A 684 11.55 -3.71 39.19
C ILE A 684 11.36 -2.41 38.43
N ILE A 685 12.01 -1.36 38.92
CA ILE A 685 11.99 -0.03 38.32
C ILE A 685 13.36 0.17 37.66
N ASP A 686 13.33 0.41 36.35
CA ASP A 686 14.51 0.62 35.52
C ASP A 686 14.83 2.12 35.43
N LEU A 687 13.90 2.87 34.84
CA LEU A 687 14.02 4.31 34.66
C LEU A 687 12.65 4.98 34.67
N ILE A 688 12.66 6.32 34.76
CA ILE A 688 11.51 7.14 34.41
C ILE A 688 11.86 8.20 33.36
N ASP A 689 10.93 8.46 32.43
CA ASP A 689 10.94 9.68 31.61
C ASP A 689 10.00 10.71 32.27
N LEU A 690 10.44 11.97 32.43
CA LEU A 690 9.60 13.09 32.86
C LEU A 690 9.55 14.17 31.77
N GLU A 691 8.34 14.57 31.37
CA GLU A 691 8.07 15.57 30.31
C GLU A 691 7.11 16.64 30.84
N ASP A 692 7.28 17.90 30.43
CA ASP A 692 6.26 18.94 30.58
C ASP A 692 5.45 19.02 29.28
N VAL A 693 4.47 18.12 29.15
CA VAL A 693 3.66 17.94 27.94
C VAL A 693 2.82 19.18 27.69
N ALA A 694 2.86 19.70 26.46
CA ALA A 694 2.01 20.83 26.06
C ALA A 694 0.52 20.48 26.18
N PRO A 695 -0.38 21.47 26.41
CA PRO A 695 -1.82 21.29 26.24
C PRO A 695 -2.15 20.72 24.85
N PRO A 696 -3.28 20.00 24.70
CA PRO A 696 -3.67 19.45 23.40
C PRO A 696 -3.80 20.54 22.34
N ALA A 697 -3.29 20.26 21.14
CA ALA A 697 -3.43 21.19 20.02
C ALA A 697 -4.91 21.38 19.63
N ALA A 698 -5.25 22.57 19.15
CA ALA A 698 -6.60 22.88 18.68
C ALA A 698 -6.81 22.36 17.24
N LYS A 699 -8.05 21.96 16.90
CA LYS A 699 -8.42 21.55 15.54
C LYS A 699 -8.06 22.65 14.53
N PRO A 700 -7.21 22.40 13.53
CA PRO A 700 -6.96 23.36 12.46
C PRO A 700 -8.24 23.62 11.67
N ALA A 701 -8.46 24.87 11.23
CA ALA A 701 -9.73 25.27 10.61
C ALA A 701 -10.11 24.48 9.35
N ALA A 702 -9.12 23.99 8.59
CA ALA A 702 -9.31 23.18 7.38
C ALA A 702 -9.60 21.68 7.67
N CYS A 703 -9.34 21.20 8.90
CA CYS A 703 -9.50 19.77 9.22
C CYS A 703 -10.91 19.44 9.71
N THR A 704 -11.46 18.32 9.23
CA THR A 704 -12.75 17.76 9.67
C THR A 704 -12.50 16.66 10.69
N SER A 705 -13.28 16.62 11.78
CA SER A 705 -13.00 15.70 12.88
C SER A 705 -13.67 14.34 12.71
N ILE A 706 -13.00 13.26 13.13
CA ILE A 706 -13.58 11.91 13.17
C ILE A 706 -14.87 11.81 14.01
N THR A 707 -15.09 12.72 14.98
CA THR A 707 -16.36 12.79 15.72
C THR A 707 -17.54 13.23 14.84
N GLU A 708 -17.27 14.00 13.78
CA GLU A 708 -18.27 14.41 12.78
C GLU A 708 -18.70 13.19 11.92
N TYR A 709 -17.86 12.15 11.87
CA TYR A 709 -18.13 10.83 11.29
C TYR A 709 -18.70 9.81 12.29
N GLY A 710 -18.94 10.21 13.54
CA GLY A 710 -19.57 9.39 14.59
C GLY A 710 -18.61 8.62 15.50
N ALA A 711 -17.29 8.89 15.47
CA ALA A 711 -16.35 8.37 16.47
C ALA A 711 -16.65 8.98 17.86
N VAL A 712 -16.43 8.23 18.95
CA VAL A 712 -16.69 8.68 20.33
C VAL A 712 -15.50 8.33 21.25
N PRO A 713 -14.81 9.33 21.83
CA PRO A 713 -13.58 9.06 22.57
C PRO A 713 -13.85 8.34 23.90
N GLY A 714 -13.14 7.25 24.14
CA GLY A 714 -13.08 6.56 25.42
C GLY A 714 -14.35 5.78 25.80
N ASP A 715 -15.25 5.49 24.87
CA ASP A 715 -16.45 4.68 25.13
C ASP A 715 -16.22 3.16 25.00
N GLY A 716 -15.10 2.75 24.39
CA GLY A 716 -14.69 1.36 24.19
C GLY A 716 -15.28 0.66 22.94
N ASN A 717 -16.11 1.36 22.17
CA ASN A 717 -16.64 0.89 20.89
C ASN A 717 -15.62 1.09 19.77
N ASP A 718 -15.75 0.35 18.66
CA ASP A 718 -14.83 0.43 17.53
C ASP A 718 -15.10 1.66 16.64
N ASP A 719 -14.15 2.61 16.61
CA ASP A 719 -14.18 3.83 15.81
C ASP A 719 -13.69 3.63 14.37
N THR A 720 -13.14 2.45 14.02
CA THR A 720 -12.51 2.16 12.71
C THR A 720 -13.32 2.67 11.54
N ALA A 721 -14.64 2.43 11.53
CA ALA A 721 -15.50 2.82 10.42
C ALA A 721 -15.64 4.35 10.27
N ALA A 722 -15.55 5.12 11.37
CA ALA A 722 -15.57 6.58 11.34
C ALA A 722 -14.21 7.14 10.87
N ILE A 723 -13.10 6.56 11.37
CA ILE A 723 -11.74 6.92 10.93
C ILE A 723 -11.57 6.63 9.42
N GLN A 724 -11.96 5.44 8.97
CA GLN A 724 -11.90 5.04 7.55
C GLN A 724 -12.70 5.99 6.66
N ARG A 725 -13.92 6.37 7.05
CA ARG A 725 -14.72 7.35 6.27
C ARG A 725 -14.05 8.71 6.18
N ALA A 726 -13.51 9.24 7.28
CA ALA A 726 -12.81 10.52 7.27
C ALA A 726 -11.57 10.49 6.37
N VAL A 727 -10.76 9.43 6.47
CA VAL A 727 -9.56 9.23 5.64
C VAL A 727 -9.91 9.06 4.16
N THR A 728 -10.96 8.29 3.86
CA THR A 728 -11.48 8.15 2.49
C THR A 728 -12.01 9.48 1.95
N ASP A 729 -12.71 10.29 2.74
CA ASP A 729 -13.18 11.61 2.31
C ASP A 729 -12.04 12.61 2.04
N ASP A 730 -10.96 12.56 2.82
CA ASP A 730 -9.76 13.39 2.61
C ASP A 730 -9.02 12.98 1.32
N GLN A 731 -8.75 11.69 1.15
CA GLN A 731 -8.22 11.10 -0.08
C GLN A 731 -9.05 11.44 -1.32
N ASN A 732 -10.37 11.56 -1.15
CA ASN A 732 -11.33 11.89 -2.19
C ASN A 732 -11.47 13.41 -2.46
N GLY A 733 -10.79 14.26 -1.69
CA GLY A 733 -10.88 15.72 -1.77
C GLY A 733 -12.25 16.27 -1.36
N VAL A 734 -12.98 15.56 -0.48
CA VAL A 734 -14.25 16.00 0.14
C VAL A 734 -13.98 16.87 1.37
N ILE A 735 -12.90 16.57 2.10
CA ILE A 735 -12.34 17.39 3.17
C ILE A 735 -10.86 17.67 2.87
N ASP A 736 -10.24 18.61 3.58
CA ASP A 736 -8.83 19.00 3.37
C ASP A 736 -7.84 18.32 4.34
N CYS A 737 -8.33 17.72 5.43
CA CYS A 737 -7.51 17.08 6.45
C CYS A 737 -8.40 16.32 7.45
N VAL A 738 -7.93 15.17 7.94
CA VAL A 738 -8.54 14.43 9.05
C VAL A 738 -8.01 14.93 10.39
N TRP A 739 -8.91 15.32 11.30
CA TRP A 739 -8.58 15.67 12.69
C TRP A 739 -9.01 14.58 13.68
N ILE A 740 -8.04 14.08 14.45
CA ILE A 740 -8.23 13.13 15.56
C ILE A 740 -8.13 13.91 16.88
N PRO A 741 -9.24 14.29 17.54
CA PRO A 741 -9.20 15.11 18.74
C PRO A 741 -8.63 14.36 19.95
N PRO A 742 -8.38 15.06 21.07
CA PRO A 742 -7.98 14.42 22.33
C PRO A 742 -8.97 13.34 22.74
N GLY A 743 -8.46 12.15 23.02
CA GLY A 743 -9.24 10.96 23.32
C GLY A 743 -8.46 9.67 23.07
N GLN A 744 -8.99 8.58 23.61
CA GLN A 744 -8.63 7.21 23.21
C GLN A 744 -9.68 6.71 22.22
N TRP A 745 -9.23 6.25 21.06
CA TRP A 745 -10.06 5.85 19.93
C TRP A 745 -9.75 4.41 19.58
N ARG A 746 -10.77 3.56 19.55
CA ARG A 746 -10.53 2.13 19.35
C ARG A 746 -10.51 1.84 17.85
N GLN A 747 -9.44 1.20 17.39
CA GLN A 747 -9.26 0.82 15.99
C GLN A 747 -9.02 -0.68 15.92
N GLU A 748 -9.94 -1.42 15.31
CA GLU A 748 -9.89 -2.88 15.17
C GLU A 748 -9.74 -3.35 13.71
N LYS A 749 -9.58 -2.44 12.74
CA LYS A 749 -9.01 -2.77 11.41
C LYS A 749 -8.01 -1.73 10.91
N LYS A 750 -7.08 -2.19 10.06
CA LYS A 750 -6.16 -1.36 9.28
C LYS A 750 -6.91 -0.36 8.41
N ILE A 751 -6.53 0.92 8.45
CA ILE A 751 -7.07 1.95 7.54
C ILE A 751 -6.31 1.89 6.21
N LEU A 752 -7.03 1.74 5.10
CA LEU A 752 -6.46 1.57 3.75
C LEU A 752 -7.44 2.01 2.65
N THR A 753 -7.03 1.94 1.39
CA THR A 753 -7.90 2.19 0.22
C THR A 753 -8.60 0.91 -0.20
N ASP A 754 -9.91 0.98 -0.43
CA ASP A 754 -10.67 -0.14 -1.00
C ASP A 754 -10.12 -0.56 -2.37
N ASP A 755 -9.86 -1.86 -2.59
CA ASP A 755 -9.46 -2.37 -3.90
C ASP A 755 -10.71 -2.64 -4.75
N PRO A 756 -11.03 -1.81 -5.76
CA PRO A 756 -12.23 -2.00 -6.58
C PRO A 756 -12.23 -3.32 -7.36
N LEU A 757 -11.06 -3.96 -7.53
CA LEU A 757 -10.94 -5.25 -8.19
C LEU A 757 -10.99 -6.45 -7.22
N ASN A 758 -11.07 -6.21 -5.92
CA ASN A 758 -11.17 -7.23 -4.86
C ASN A 758 -10.15 -8.38 -5.04
N ARG A 759 -8.87 -8.06 -5.32
CA ARG A 759 -7.81 -9.01 -5.68
C ARG A 759 -7.32 -9.94 -4.55
N GLY A 760 -8.11 -10.09 -3.50
CA GLY A 760 -7.87 -10.96 -2.35
C GLY A 760 -7.10 -10.28 -1.20
N PRO A 761 -7.06 -10.92 -0.01
CA PRO A 761 -6.58 -10.34 1.24
C PRO A 761 -5.05 -10.14 1.33
N TYR A 762 -4.32 -10.35 0.23
CA TYR A 762 -2.88 -10.10 0.15
C TYR A 762 -2.54 -8.92 -0.77
N ASN A 763 -3.50 -8.45 -1.57
CA ASN A 763 -3.30 -7.39 -2.57
C ASN A 763 -3.99 -6.11 -2.11
N GLN A 764 -3.25 -5.26 -1.38
CA GLN A 764 -3.79 -4.03 -0.81
C GLN A 764 -3.36 -2.77 -1.55
N VAL A 765 -4.28 -1.81 -1.55
CA VAL A 765 -4.05 -0.43 -1.97
C VAL A 765 -3.95 0.41 -0.69
N GLY A 766 -2.79 1.04 -0.47
CA GLY A 766 -2.58 1.93 0.66
C GLY A 766 -3.35 3.25 0.49
N ILE A 767 -3.50 4.02 1.56
CA ILE A 767 -4.05 5.39 1.45
C ILE A 767 -3.07 6.29 0.70
N SER A 768 -3.60 7.24 -0.06
CA SER A 768 -2.81 8.20 -0.83
C SER A 768 -3.42 9.60 -0.77
N ASP A 769 -2.58 10.63 -0.82
CA ASP A 769 -2.99 12.04 -0.84
C ASP A 769 -3.78 12.50 0.42
N VAL A 770 -3.50 11.87 1.57
CA VAL A 770 -4.18 12.09 2.87
C VAL A 770 -3.32 12.89 3.86
N THR A 771 -3.91 13.88 4.55
CA THR A 771 -3.35 14.55 5.73
C THR A 771 -4.14 14.20 7.00
N ILE A 772 -3.50 13.49 7.94
CA ILE A 772 -4.04 13.14 9.26
C ILE A 772 -3.28 13.90 10.36
N ARG A 773 -4.01 14.58 11.24
CA ARG A 773 -3.44 15.32 12.39
C ARG A 773 -4.15 14.97 13.69
N GLY A 774 -3.37 14.64 14.72
CA GLY A 774 -3.84 14.53 16.10
C GLY A 774 -3.55 15.79 16.92
N ALA A 775 -3.91 15.75 18.20
CA ALA A 775 -3.74 16.84 19.16
C ALA A 775 -2.42 16.75 19.98
N GLY A 776 -1.52 15.84 19.59
CA GLY A 776 -0.29 15.46 20.29
C GLY A 776 -0.33 14.00 20.74
N MET A 777 0.82 13.31 20.74
CA MET A 777 0.93 11.88 21.09
C MET A 777 0.29 11.49 22.43
N TRP A 778 0.39 12.38 23.43
CA TRP A 778 -0.17 12.19 24.77
C TRP A 778 -1.70 12.38 24.83
N HIS A 779 -2.30 12.93 23.78
CA HIS A 779 -3.69 13.39 23.76
C HIS A 779 -4.55 12.60 22.78
N SER A 780 -4.06 12.33 21.57
CA SER A 780 -4.81 11.59 20.53
C SER A 780 -4.23 10.19 20.36
N GLN A 781 -4.90 9.19 20.94
CA GLN A 781 -4.37 7.83 21.05
C GLN A 781 -5.29 6.83 20.32
N LEU A 782 -4.80 6.21 19.26
CA LEU A 782 -5.44 5.06 18.62
C LEU A 782 -5.01 3.78 19.35
N TYR A 783 -5.94 2.85 19.61
CA TYR A 783 -5.60 1.58 20.28
C TYR A 783 -6.46 0.41 19.80
N THR A 784 -5.95 -0.81 19.90
CA THR A 784 -6.70 -2.06 19.65
C THR A 784 -6.79 -2.91 20.92
N LEU A 785 -7.89 -3.66 21.09
CA LEU A 785 -8.01 -4.70 22.12
C LEU A 785 -7.84 -6.12 21.55
N THR A 786 -7.98 -6.29 20.24
CA THR A 786 -7.86 -7.59 19.56
C THR A 786 -6.41 -7.83 19.15
N GLU A 787 -5.80 -8.89 19.66
CA GLU A 787 -4.45 -9.29 19.24
C GLU A 787 -4.46 -9.66 17.74
N PRO A 788 -3.49 -9.25 16.91
CA PRO A 788 -3.67 -9.30 15.46
C PRO A 788 -3.80 -10.74 14.93
N HIS A 789 -3.08 -11.68 15.53
CA HIS A 789 -3.17 -13.11 15.24
C HIS A 789 -4.50 -13.78 15.70
N LEU A 790 -5.32 -13.09 16.49
CA LEU A 790 -6.66 -13.55 16.94
C LEU A 790 -7.80 -12.84 16.19
N ALA A 791 -7.51 -11.81 15.40
CA ALA A 791 -8.51 -11.07 14.67
C ALA A 791 -9.07 -11.92 13.50
N THR A 792 -10.38 -12.19 13.53
CA THR A 792 -11.05 -13.06 12.55
C THR A 792 -12.16 -12.31 11.81
N GLY A 793 -12.41 -12.68 10.55
CA GLY A 793 -13.52 -12.13 9.76
C GLY A 793 -13.42 -10.64 9.39
N GLY A 794 -12.24 -10.02 9.52
CA GLY A 794 -12.11 -8.58 9.29
C GLY A 794 -10.71 -8.00 9.20
N ILE A 795 -9.65 -8.81 9.21
CA ILE A 795 -8.30 -8.32 8.87
C ILE A 795 -8.17 -8.23 7.36
N ASN A 796 -7.72 -7.07 6.87
CA ASN A 796 -7.55 -6.87 5.44
C ASN A 796 -6.25 -7.54 4.94
N HIS A 797 -5.25 -7.76 5.82
CA HIS A 797 -4.03 -8.52 5.56
C HIS A 797 -3.71 -9.45 6.74
N PRO A 798 -3.40 -10.75 6.53
CA PRO A 798 -3.05 -11.65 7.63
C PRO A 798 -1.75 -11.29 8.36
N HIS A 799 -0.77 -10.71 7.65
CA HIS A 799 0.55 -10.40 8.19
C HIS A 799 0.63 -8.99 8.80
N GLU A 800 -0.06 -8.01 8.20
CA GLU A 800 0.07 -6.59 8.59
C GLU A 800 -0.89 -6.19 9.73
N GLY A 801 -1.84 -7.08 10.06
CA GLY A 801 -2.68 -6.97 11.25
C GLY A 801 -3.90 -6.04 11.10
N ASN A 802 -4.35 -5.53 12.25
CA ASN A 802 -5.69 -4.95 12.42
C ASN A 802 -5.70 -3.51 12.96
N PHE A 803 -4.57 -2.78 12.95
CA PHE A 803 -4.51 -1.41 13.48
C PHE A 803 -3.50 -0.53 12.71
N GLY A 804 -3.58 0.78 12.90
CA GLY A 804 -2.75 1.76 12.18
C GLY A 804 -3.14 1.91 10.70
N PHE A 805 -2.17 2.26 9.85
CA PHE A 805 -2.43 2.73 8.49
C PHE A 805 -1.60 1.99 7.43
N ASP A 806 -2.22 1.72 6.28
CA ASP A 806 -1.53 1.32 5.05
C ASP A 806 -1.34 2.53 4.15
N ILE A 807 -0.14 2.73 3.59
CA ILE A 807 0.27 4.00 2.98
C ILE A 807 0.97 3.75 1.64
N ASP A 808 0.40 4.29 0.55
CA ASP A 808 0.98 4.15 -0.80
C ASP A 808 1.72 5.41 -1.28
N ASN A 809 1.12 6.62 -1.22
CA ASN A 809 1.77 7.82 -1.77
C ASN A 809 1.25 9.15 -1.20
N ASN A 810 2.13 10.14 -0.99
CA ASN A 810 1.79 11.51 -0.59
C ASN A 810 0.91 11.61 0.66
N VAL A 811 1.29 10.91 1.73
CA VAL A 811 0.54 10.91 3.00
C VAL A 811 1.27 11.70 4.08
N GLN A 812 0.55 12.50 4.86
CA GLN A 812 1.09 13.23 5.99
C GLN A 812 0.36 12.82 7.28
N ILE A 813 1.05 12.19 8.23
CA ILE A 813 0.48 11.82 9.53
C ILE A 813 1.26 12.51 10.63
N SER A 814 0.56 13.16 11.56
CA SER A 814 1.19 13.91 12.64
C SER A 814 0.48 13.87 13.99
N ASP A 815 1.28 14.03 15.05
CA ASP A 815 0.84 14.40 16.41
C ASP A 815 -0.17 13.43 17.06
N LEU A 816 0.07 12.12 16.96
CA LEU A 816 -0.80 11.07 17.54
C LEU A 816 -0.01 9.86 18.08
N ALA A 817 -0.69 8.98 18.81
CA ALA A 817 -0.17 7.68 19.22
C ALA A 817 -0.95 6.51 18.60
N ILE A 818 -0.28 5.37 18.39
CA ILE A 818 -0.84 4.11 17.90
C ILE A 818 -0.36 3.00 18.85
N PHE A 819 -1.25 2.47 19.67
CA PHE A 819 -0.96 1.39 20.62
C PHE A 819 -1.55 0.07 20.11
N GLY A 820 -0.65 -0.82 19.70
CA GLY A 820 -0.99 -2.17 19.30
C GLY A 820 -1.42 -3.04 20.49
N SER A 821 -1.79 -4.28 20.16
CA SER A 821 -2.26 -5.29 21.11
C SER A 821 -1.34 -6.52 21.16
N GLY A 822 -0.23 -6.52 20.41
CA GLY A 822 0.63 -7.68 20.21
C GLY A 822 1.19 -8.25 21.51
N ARG A 823 1.34 -9.57 21.55
CA ARG A 823 1.94 -10.36 22.66
C ARG A 823 3.08 -11.30 22.22
N ILE A 824 3.28 -11.40 20.91
CA ILE A 824 4.25 -12.27 20.22
C ILE A 824 4.74 -11.55 18.97
N ARG A 825 5.89 -11.98 18.44
CA ARG A 825 6.38 -11.56 17.12
C ARG A 825 5.56 -12.22 16.02
N GLY A 826 5.60 -13.55 16.02
CA GLY A 826 4.75 -14.42 15.22
C GLY A 826 4.41 -15.70 15.98
N GLY A 827 3.61 -16.57 15.35
CA GLY A 827 3.14 -17.81 15.94
C GLY A 827 2.86 -18.91 14.91
N PRO A 828 2.42 -20.11 15.38
CA PRO A 828 2.28 -21.29 14.54
C PRO A 828 1.42 -21.07 13.30
N GLY A 829 1.98 -21.36 12.13
CA GLY A 829 1.30 -21.16 10.83
C GLY A 829 1.53 -19.79 10.18
N GLY A 830 2.43 -18.95 10.71
CA GLY A 830 2.77 -17.65 10.12
C GLY A 830 1.83 -16.52 10.53
N ALA A 831 1.20 -16.64 11.70
CA ALA A 831 0.35 -15.58 12.25
C ALA A 831 1.24 -14.50 12.90
N GLU A 832 1.08 -13.23 12.54
CA GLU A 832 1.97 -12.14 12.96
C GLU A 832 1.34 -11.19 13.99
N GLY A 833 2.18 -10.50 14.76
CA GLY A 833 1.77 -9.53 15.78
C GLY A 833 1.37 -8.13 15.25
N GLY A 834 1.14 -7.97 13.95
CA GLY A 834 0.64 -6.74 13.29
C GLY A 834 1.63 -5.57 13.18
N VAL A 835 1.46 -4.72 12.17
CA VAL A 835 2.39 -3.61 11.87
C VAL A 835 1.68 -2.26 12.08
N GLY A 836 2.36 -1.29 12.70
CA GLY A 836 1.79 0.04 12.92
C GLY A 836 1.53 0.80 11.62
N LEU A 837 2.59 1.09 10.86
CA LEU A 837 2.51 1.72 9.54
C LEU A 837 3.22 0.84 8.50
N ASN A 838 2.61 0.60 7.35
CA ASN A 838 3.25 -0.15 6.26
C ASN A 838 2.70 0.27 4.89
N GLY A 839 3.28 -0.27 3.82
CA GLY A 839 2.89 0.03 2.44
C GLY A 839 4.07 0.52 1.60
N ARG A 840 3.78 1.13 0.45
CA ARG A 840 4.80 1.58 -0.51
C ARG A 840 5.42 2.93 -0.15
N PHE A 841 4.70 3.78 0.58
CA PHE A 841 5.00 5.16 0.97
C PHE A 841 5.29 6.17 -0.15
N GLY A 842 5.77 5.75 -1.33
CA GLY A 842 5.82 6.58 -2.53
C GLY A 842 6.59 7.88 -2.34
N ARG A 843 6.04 8.99 -2.86
CA ARG A 843 6.67 10.34 -2.80
C ARG A 843 5.91 11.26 -1.86
N ASN A 844 6.58 12.32 -1.41
CA ASN A 844 6.04 13.40 -0.56
C ASN A 844 5.45 12.97 0.80
N THR A 845 5.52 11.69 1.15
CA THR A 845 5.02 11.17 2.42
C THR A 845 5.92 11.62 3.58
N THR A 846 5.31 12.16 4.62
CA THR A 846 6.00 12.68 5.81
C THR A 846 5.22 12.32 7.06
N ILE A 847 5.87 11.59 7.96
CA ILE A 847 5.30 11.14 9.23
C ILE A 847 6.07 11.83 10.36
N SER A 848 5.39 12.56 11.23
CA SER A 848 6.03 13.35 12.29
C SER A 848 5.34 13.24 13.63
N ASN A 849 6.11 13.25 14.72
CA ASN A 849 5.58 13.23 16.08
C ASN A 849 4.56 12.10 16.34
N VAL A 850 4.85 10.88 15.85
CA VAL A 850 4.01 9.69 16.11
C VAL A 850 4.65 8.78 17.16
N TRP A 851 3.87 8.35 18.14
CA TRP A 851 4.27 7.34 19.14
C TRP A 851 3.64 5.99 18.78
N ILE A 852 4.44 4.93 18.60
CA ILE A 852 3.95 3.56 18.34
C ILE A 852 4.45 2.62 19.43
N GLU A 853 3.54 1.83 20.03
CA GLU A 853 3.90 0.74 20.94
C GLU A 853 3.17 -0.57 20.63
N HIS A 854 3.69 -1.68 21.16
CA HIS A 854 3.05 -3.01 21.21
C HIS A 854 2.60 -3.57 19.85
N ALA A 855 3.23 -3.11 18.77
CA ALA A 855 3.16 -3.69 17.44
C ALA A 855 4.25 -4.76 17.26
N ASN A 856 4.10 -5.66 16.28
CA ASN A 856 5.22 -6.48 15.81
C ASN A 856 6.32 -5.58 15.26
N VAL A 857 6.03 -4.88 14.16
CA VAL A 857 6.91 -3.86 13.58
C VAL A 857 6.29 -2.48 13.77
N GLY A 858 7.10 -1.49 14.14
CA GLY A 858 6.65 -0.10 14.21
C GLY A 858 6.26 0.44 12.82
N VAL A 859 7.21 0.41 11.89
CA VAL A 859 7.01 0.78 10.48
C VAL A 859 7.72 -0.16 9.51
N TRP A 860 7.03 -0.67 8.50
CA TRP A 860 7.61 -1.45 7.39
C TRP A 860 7.43 -0.73 6.05
N VAL A 861 8.50 -0.13 5.53
CA VAL A 861 8.48 0.65 4.29
C VAL A 861 8.86 -0.23 3.10
N GLY A 862 7.97 -0.36 2.14
CA GLY A 862 8.15 -1.15 0.92
C GLY A 862 7.11 -2.27 0.82
N ARG A 863 6.74 -2.59 -0.42
CA ARG A 863 6.03 -3.82 -0.79
C ARG A 863 6.79 -4.46 -1.94
N ASP A 864 6.74 -5.79 -2.02
CA ASP A 864 7.36 -6.55 -3.09
C ASP A 864 6.65 -6.30 -4.44
N TYR A 865 7.38 -6.41 -5.56
CA TYR A 865 6.87 -6.02 -6.88
C TYR A 865 5.66 -6.84 -7.38
N ASP A 866 5.52 -8.08 -6.94
CA ASP A 866 4.37 -8.93 -7.25
C ASP A 866 3.10 -8.50 -6.50
N ASN A 867 3.23 -7.70 -5.42
CA ASN A 867 2.11 -7.03 -4.78
C ASN A 867 1.59 -5.87 -5.65
N ILE A 868 0.59 -6.17 -6.48
CA ILE A 868 -0.04 -5.26 -7.44
C ILE A 868 1.01 -4.48 -8.29
N PRO A 869 1.58 -5.09 -9.35
CA PRO A 869 2.63 -4.48 -10.17
C PRO A 869 2.32 -3.09 -10.74
N ASP A 870 1.04 -2.79 -11.00
CA ASP A 870 0.57 -1.49 -11.48
C ASP A 870 0.80 -0.34 -10.47
N LEU A 871 0.92 -0.67 -9.18
CA LEU A 871 1.18 0.26 -8.10
C LEU A 871 2.68 0.33 -7.72
N TRP A 872 3.58 -0.25 -8.51
CA TRP A 872 5.02 -0.21 -8.22
C TRP A 872 5.56 1.23 -8.11
N GLY A 873 5.92 1.62 -6.89
CA GLY A 873 6.44 2.94 -6.56
C GLY A 873 7.11 2.92 -5.19
N PRO A 874 8.40 2.53 -5.09
CA PRO A 874 9.09 2.50 -3.81
C PRO A 874 9.23 3.90 -3.21
N ALA A 875 9.34 3.96 -1.88
CA ALA A 875 9.53 5.19 -1.12
C ALA A 875 10.71 6.03 -1.66
N ASP A 876 10.45 7.30 -1.93
CA ASP A 876 11.37 8.20 -2.62
C ASP A 876 11.25 9.61 -2.03
N GLY A 877 12.16 9.94 -1.10
CA GLY A 877 12.12 11.19 -0.32
C GLY A 877 11.24 11.13 0.95
N LEU A 878 10.91 9.93 1.44
CA LEU A 878 10.10 9.70 2.64
C LEU A 878 10.81 10.21 3.91
N GLN A 879 10.05 10.79 4.83
CA GLN A 879 10.59 11.38 6.06
C GLN A 879 9.84 10.91 7.30
N PHE A 880 10.58 10.40 8.28
CA PHE A 880 10.11 10.16 9.65
C PHE A 880 10.86 11.10 10.61
N SER A 881 10.12 11.79 11.48
CA SER A 881 10.73 12.74 12.44
C SER A 881 10.01 12.78 13.79
N GLY A 882 10.76 12.93 14.88
CA GLY A 882 10.15 12.99 16.21
C GLY A 882 9.39 11.73 16.61
N MET A 883 9.68 10.58 16.00
CA MET A 883 9.01 9.32 16.31
C MET A 883 9.37 8.85 17.71
N ARG A 884 8.44 8.20 18.41
CA ARG A 884 8.70 7.40 19.62
C ARG A 884 8.25 5.97 19.33
N ILE A 885 9.17 5.06 19.04
CA ILE A 885 8.80 3.66 18.75
C ILE A 885 9.33 2.79 19.88
N ARG A 886 8.41 2.19 20.65
CA ARG A 886 8.76 1.48 21.88
C ARG A 886 8.13 0.09 21.94
N ASN A 887 8.75 -0.83 22.66
CA ASN A 887 8.16 -2.11 23.05
C ASN A 887 7.62 -2.96 21.87
N THR A 888 8.31 -2.96 20.72
CA THR A 888 7.94 -3.77 19.53
C THR A 888 8.44 -5.23 19.65
N TYR A 889 7.90 -6.14 18.83
CA TYR A 889 8.33 -7.55 18.81
C TYR A 889 9.33 -7.90 17.68
N ALA A 890 9.45 -7.00 16.72
CA ALA A 890 10.43 -6.96 15.64
C ALA A 890 10.91 -5.51 15.47
N ASP A 891 11.23 -5.12 14.23
CA ASP A 891 11.88 -3.86 13.86
C ASP A 891 11.16 -2.60 14.37
N GLY A 892 11.94 -1.53 14.54
CA GLY A 892 11.40 -0.19 14.77
C GLY A 892 10.90 0.45 13.47
N ILE A 893 11.83 0.78 12.56
CA ILE A 893 11.54 1.17 11.17
C ILE A 893 12.47 0.41 10.22
N ASN A 894 11.91 -0.32 9.24
CA ASN A 894 12.66 -0.96 8.17
C ASN A 894 12.38 -0.30 6.80
N PHE A 895 13.44 0.11 6.10
CA PHE A 895 13.42 0.60 4.71
C PHE A 895 13.78 -0.53 3.76
N SER A 896 12.77 -1.17 3.16
CA SER A 896 12.90 -2.34 2.29
C SER A 896 12.93 -1.97 0.79
N ASN A 897 13.15 -2.98 -0.04
CA ASN A 897 13.03 -2.97 -1.50
C ASN A 897 13.89 -1.87 -2.16
N GLY A 898 13.28 -0.98 -2.95
CA GLY A 898 13.93 0.14 -3.64
C GLY A 898 13.87 1.48 -2.90
N THR A 899 13.60 1.48 -1.58
CA THR A 899 13.47 2.71 -0.78
C THR A 899 14.71 3.59 -0.89
N ARG A 900 14.53 4.86 -1.25
CA ARG A 900 15.64 5.76 -1.58
C ARG A 900 15.41 7.21 -1.16
N ASN A 901 16.49 7.99 -1.06
CA ASN A 901 16.47 9.41 -0.67
C ASN A 901 15.75 9.69 0.66
N SER A 902 15.51 8.66 1.49
CA SER A 902 14.55 8.69 2.60
C SER A 902 15.28 8.78 3.94
N ARG A 903 14.62 9.33 4.97
CA ARG A 903 15.26 9.58 6.26
C ARG A 903 14.40 9.30 7.49
N VAL A 904 15.03 8.74 8.52
CA VAL A 904 14.51 8.76 9.90
C VAL A 904 15.44 9.64 10.72
N PHE A 905 14.90 10.68 11.34
CA PHE A 905 15.71 11.61 12.11
C PHE A 905 15.04 12.11 13.38
N ASN A 906 15.86 12.56 14.33
CA ASN A 906 15.41 13.12 15.61
C ASN A 906 14.35 12.26 16.32
N SER A 907 14.52 10.94 16.30
CA SER A 907 13.54 9.96 16.77
C SER A 907 14.10 9.03 17.85
N SER A 908 13.24 8.58 18.77
CA SER A 908 13.60 7.71 19.89
C SER A 908 13.04 6.29 19.69
N PHE A 909 13.88 5.31 19.99
CA PHE A 909 13.59 3.89 19.94
C PHE A 909 13.96 3.24 21.27
N ARG A 910 13.04 2.50 21.90
CA ARG A 910 13.34 1.78 23.15
C ARG A 910 12.68 0.39 23.19
N THR A 911 13.43 -0.67 23.52
CA THR A 911 12.89 -2.04 23.63
C THR A 911 12.31 -2.58 22.31
N THR A 912 12.99 -2.42 21.16
CA THR A 912 12.58 -3.07 19.90
C THR A 912 12.97 -4.56 19.86
N GLY A 913 12.23 -5.39 19.12
CA GLY A 913 12.43 -6.85 19.07
C GLY A 913 13.14 -7.39 17.83
N ASP A 914 13.61 -6.48 17.01
CA ASP A 914 14.64 -6.65 16.00
C ASP A 914 15.36 -5.30 15.85
N ASP A 915 16.10 -5.14 14.77
CA ASP A 915 16.73 -3.89 14.34
C ASP A 915 15.84 -2.65 14.59
N SER A 916 16.27 -1.75 15.48
CA SER A 916 15.47 -0.55 15.74
C SER A 916 15.34 0.35 14.50
N LEU A 917 16.38 0.35 13.66
CA LEU A 917 16.40 1.00 12.34
C LEU A 917 17.12 0.09 11.34
N ALA A 918 16.49 -0.24 10.23
CA ALA A 918 17.07 -1.09 9.19
C ALA A 918 16.92 -0.48 7.79
N VAL A 919 17.94 -0.65 6.94
CA VAL A 919 17.78 -0.63 5.48
C VAL A 919 17.99 -2.05 4.98
N TRP A 920 16.99 -2.65 4.35
CA TRP A 920 17.13 -3.91 3.62
C TRP A 920 16.96 -3.67 2.13
N ALA A 921 18.04 -3.74 1.36
CA ALA A 921 17.99 -3.70 -0.10
C ALA A 921 17.46 -5.04 -0.65
N ASN A 922 16.21 -5.38 -0.31
CA ASN A 922 15.50 -6.59 -0.68
C ASN A 922 15.44 -6.72 -2.22
N PRO A 923 15.78 -7.89 -2.82
CA PRO A 923 15.77 -8.10 -4.26
C PRO A 923 14.37 -8.22 -4.91
N TYR A 924 13.27 -8.26 -4.15
CA TYR A 924 11.90 -8.35 -4.69
C TYR A 924 11.40 -7.00 -5.24
N VAL A 925 12.03 -6.56 -6.32
CA VAL A 925 11.81 -5.27 -6.98
C VAL A 925 11.55 -5.45 -8.48
N LYS A 926 11.03 -4.41 -9.15
CA LYS A 926 10.72 -4.46 -10.59
C LYS A 926 11.96 -4.69 -11.45
N ASP A 927 13.02 -3.93 -11.21
CA ASP A 927 14.33 -4.13 -11.86
C ASP A 927 15.48 -4.03 -10.84
N PRO A 928 16.05 -5.17 -10.42
CA PRO A 928 17.18 -5.23 -9.47
C PRO A 928 18.45 -4.45 -9.87
N SER A 929 18.55 -3.96 -11.10
CA SER A 929 19.67 -3.13 -11.55
C SER A 929 19.49 -1.62 -11.31
N VAL A 930 18.26 -1.17 -11.04
CA VAL A 930 17.93 0.26 -10.79
C VAL A 930 17.12 0.51 -9.52
N ASP A 931 16.23 -0.41 -9.13
CA ASP A 931 15.39 -0.31 -7.92
C ASP A 931 16.15 -0.79 -6.66
N ILE A 932 17.35 -0.25 -6.44
CA ILE A 932 18.21 -0.58 -5.30
C ILE A 932 17.96 0.44 -4.18
N ALA A 933 17.87 0.03 -2.91
CA ALA A 933 17.77 0.97 -1.81
C ALA A 933 19.02 1.87 -1.68
N HIS A 934 18.86 3.20 -1.76
CA HIS A 934 20.02 4.12 -1.79
C HIS A 934 19.81 5.51 -1.20
N ASP A 935 20.90 6.15 -0.78
CA ASP A 935 20.96 7.51 -0.21
C ASP A 935 20.04 7.74 1.01
N ASN A 936 19.73 6.66 1.74
CA ASN A 936 18.89 6.72 2.94
C ASN A 936 19.70 7.13 4.17
N GLN A 937 19.04 7.79 5.13
CA GLN A 937 19.73 8.48 6.22
C GLN A 937 19.06 8.24 7.58
N PHE A 938 19.83 7.70 8.52
CA PHE A 938 19.45 7.60 9.94
C PHE A 938 20.26 8.62 10.73
N VAL A 939 19.64 9.74 11.09
CA VAL A 939 20.33 10.95 11.58
C VAL A 939 19.81 11.43 12.92
N ASN A 940 20.68 11.62 13.91
CA ASN A 940 20.30 12.18 15.22
C ASN A 940 19.18 11.35 15.92
N ASN A 941 19.24 10.02 15.90
CA ASN A 941 18.29 9.17 16.62
C ASN A 941 18.88 8.65 17.93
N THR A 942 18.03 8.40 18.94
CA THR A 942 18.43 7.72 20.18
C THR A 942 17.79 6.33 20.19
N VAL A 943 18.64 5.31 20.15
CA VAL A 943 18.25 3.89 20.22
C VAL A 943 18.70 3.32 21.56
N GLN A 944 17.80 2.67 22.27
CA GLN A 944 18.05 2.08 23.58
C GLN A 944 17.47 0.67 23.65
N LEU A 945 18.22 -0.27 24.23
CA LEU A 945 17.69 -1.54 24.73
C LEU A 945 16.97 -2.43 23.68
N PRO A 946 17.39 -2.52 22.39
CA PRO A 946 16.81 -3.51 21.49
C PRO A 946 17.05 -4.90 22.08
N TRP A 947 15.95 -5.63 22.34
CA TRP A 947 15.99 -6.90 23.06
C TRP A 947 16.43 -8.06 22.17
N ARG A 948 16.44 -7.85 20.85
CA ARG A 948 17.03 -8.73 19.85
C ARG A 948 17.57 -7.92 18.68
N ALA A 949 18.59 -8.44 18.01
CA ALA A 949 19.24 -7.83 16.85
C ALA A 949 19.84 -6.43 17.14
N ASN A 950 19.93 -5.57 16.12
CA ASN A 950 20.80 -4.40 16.15
C ASN A 950 20.14 -3.15 16.72
N GLY A 951 20.97 -2.16 17.07
CA GLY A 951 20.49 -0.78 17.14
C GLY A 951 20.16 -0.22 15.76
N ILE A 952 21.10 -0.30 14.82
CA ILE A 952 20.94 0.15 13.43
C ILE A 952 21.60 -0.85 12.47
N ALA A 953 20.91 -1.28 11.42
CA ALA A 953 21.42 -2.20 10.41
C ALA A 953 21.31 -1.64 8.97
N ILE A 954 22.27 -2.03 8.12
CA ILE A 954 22.16 -1.88 6.66
C ILE A 954 22.53 -3.20 6.01
N TYR A 955 21.63 -3.72 5.18
CA TYR A 955 21.78 -4.91 4.37
C TYR A 955 21.78 -4.49 2.90
N GLY A 956 22.97 -4.20 2.36
CA GLY A 956 23.18 -3.83 0.96
C GLY A 956 22.88 -2.36 0.60
N GLY A 957 22.75 -2.10 -0.71
CA GLY A 957 22.49 -0.76 -1.25
C GLY A 957 23.71 0.15 -1.35
N TYR A 958 23.48 1.45 -1.55
CA TYR A 958 24.56 2.45 -1.69
C TYR A 958 24.16 3.84 -1.18
N GLY A 959 25.13 4.71 -0.89
CA GLY A 959 24.88 6.09 -0.43
C GLY A 959 24.31 6.22 0.99
N ASN A 960 23.95 5.10 1.61
CA ASN A 960 23.27 5.02 2.90
C ASN A 960 24.14 5.55 4.07
N ARG A 961 23.51 6.20 5.05
CA ARG A 961 24.20 6.95 6.11
C ARG A 961 23.61 6.72 7.51
N ILE A 962 24.49 6.54 8.49
CA ILE A 962 24.20 6.43 9.91
C ILE A 962 24.97 7.55 10.61
N GLU A 963 24.32 8.67 10.91
CA GLU A 963 24.98 9.90 11.35
C GLU A 963 24.48 10.41 12.72
N ASN A 964 25.40 10.71 13.63
CA ASN A 964 25.13 11.37 14.93
C ASN A 964 24.12 10.66 15.86
N ASN A 965 23.94 9.36 15.75
CA ASN A 965 23.02 8.61 16.60
C ASN A 965 23.64 8.29 17.97
N LEU A 966 22.78 8.15 18.98
CA LEU A 966 23.09 7.54 20.27
C LEU A 966 22.54 6.12 20.28
N ILE A 967 23.34 5.12 20.63
CA ILE A 967 22.91 3.72 20.68
C ILE A 967 23.34 3.12 22.00
N HIS A 968 22.40 2.55 22.76
CA HIS A 968 22.63 2.06 24.11
C HIS A 968 22.12 0.63 24.28
N ASP A 969 22.91 -0.17 25.01
CA ASP A 969 22.44 -1.37 25.70
C ASP A 969 21.77 -2.45 24.83
N THR A 970 22.30 -2.73 23.63
CA THR A 970 21.83 -3.84 22.78
C THR A 970 22.04 -5.20 23.46
N MET A 971 21.08 -6.13 23.38
CA MET A 971 21.14 -7.36 24.20
C MET A 971 22.09 -8.43 23.66
N ASN A 972 21.92 -8.82 22.39
CA ASN A 972 22.57 -10.00 21.83
C ASN A 972 23.37 -9.74 20.53
N TYR A 973 23.20 -8.56 19.93
CA TYR A 973 23.74 -8.17 18.63
C TYR A 973 24.41 -6.78 18.70
N PRO A 974 25.07 -6.33 17.61
CA PRO A 974 25.75 -5.03 17.53
C PRO A 974 24.88 -3.80 17.82
N GLY A 975 25.54 -2.68 18.11
CA GLY A 975 24.92 -1.36 18.01
C GLY A 975 24.70 -0.96 16.55
N ILE A 976 25.71 -1.16 15.69
CA ILE A 976 25.61 -0.96 14.24
C ILE A 976 26.08 -2.22 13.48
N MET A 977 25.33 -2.66 12.48
CA MET A 977 25.71 -3.78 11.61
C MET A 977 25.61 -3.44 10.13
N LEU A 978 26.64 -3.81 9.37
CA LEU A 978 26.59 -3.87 7.91
C LEU A 978 26.74 -5.34 7.51
N ALA A 979 25.76 -5.93 6.82
CA ALA A 979 25.78 -7.37 6.56
C ALA A 979 25.15 -7.79 5.23
N THR A 980 25.49 -9.00 4.78
CA THR A 980 24.95 -9.58 3.53
C THR A 980 24.15 -10.87 3.74
N ASP A 981 23.92 -11.27 4.99
CA ASP A 981 23.23 -12.50 5.38
C ASP A 981 21.73 -12.57 5.00
N HIS A 982 21.07 -11.43 4.76
CA HIS A 982 19.68 -11.35 4.28
C HIS A 982 19.54 -11.30 2.74
N ASN A 983 20.49 -11.90 2.01
CA ASN A 983 20.58 -11.92 0.53
C ASN A 983 20.25 -10.57 -0.17
N PRO A 984 20.81 -9.43 0.27
CA PRO A 984 20.44 -8.13 -0.28
C PRO A 984 21.06 -7.88 -1.67
N LEU A 985 20.51 -6.89 -2.38
CA LEU A 985 21.16 -6.26 -3.51
C LEU A 985 22.53 -5.69 -3.08
N PRO A 986 23.59 -5.76 -3.91
CA PRO A 986 24.97 -5.61 -3.45
C PRO A 986 25.27 -4.23 -2.83
N PHE A 987 26.21 -4.22 -1.87
CA PHE A 987 26.85 -2.98 -1.43
C PHE A 987 27.64 -2.33 -2.57
N SER A 988 27.40 -1.05 -2.82
CA SER A 988 28.20 -0.25 -3.75
C SER A 988 28.27 1.23 -3.28
N GLY A 989 28.95 2.09 -4.05
CA GLY A 989 29.11 3.50 -3.69
C GLY A 989 29.85 3.68 -2.35
N GLN A 990 29.36 4.59 -1.51
CA GLN A 990 29.82 4.75 -0.12
C GLN A 990 28.69 4.37 0.84
N THR A 991 29.03 3.68 1.94
CA THR A 991 28.19 3.61 3.15
C THR A 991 28.90 4.35 4.27
N LEU A 992 28.23 5.31 4.91
CA LEU A 992 28.83 6.22 5.89
C LEU A 992 28.30 5.97 7.31
N ILE A 993 29.20 5.71 8.25
CA ILE A 993 28.95 5.70 9.69
C ILE A 993 29.73 6.89 10.27
N ALA A 994 29.06 7.98 10.67
CA ALA A 994 29.74 9.19 11.12
C ALA A 994 29.17 9.77 12.42
N GLY A 995 30.03 10.24 13.33
CA GLY A 995 29.59 11.04 14.46
C GLY A 995 28.74 10.31 15.51
N ASN A 996 28.60 8.99 15.47
CA ASN A 996 27.74 8.25 16.41
C ASN A 996 28.41 8.07 17.78
N ALA A 997 27.64 7.74 18.82
CA ALA A 997 28.19 7.20 20.07
C ALA A 997 27.42 5.96 20.52
N LEU A 998 28.17 4.88 20.78
CA LEU A 998 27.65 3.57 21.16
C LEU A 998 28.06 3.26 22.60
N TYR A 999 27.10 2.89 23.44
CA TYR A 999 27.30 2.58 24.85
C TYR A 999 26.82 1.16 25.14
N ARG A 1000 27.71 0.30 25.65
CA ARG A 1000 27.34 -1.03 26.16
C ARG A 1000 26.68 -1.95 25.12
N CYS A 1001 27.02 -1.75 23.84
CA CYS A 1001 26.52 -2.53 22.71
C CYS A 1001 27.35 -3.80 22.44
N GLY A 1002 26.77 -4.71 21.65
CA GLY A 1002 27.31 -6.04 21.35
C GLY A 1002 26.81 -7.09 22.34
N GLY A 1003 26.93 -8.37 22.00
CA GLY A 1003 26.38 -9.48 22.79
C GLY A 1003 26.71 -10.85 22.21
N VAL A 1004 25.94 -11.88 22.59
CA VAL A 1004 26.02 -13.23 22.02
C VAL A 1004 24.70 -13.70 21.42
N PHE A 1005 24.78 -14.45 20.33
CA PHE A 1005 23.62 -15.03 19.63
C PHE A 1005 23.98 -16.39 19.01
N TRP A 1006 22.98 -17.10 18.46
CA TRP A 1006 23.11 -18.46 17.92
C TRP A 1006 23.54 -19.47 19.01
N GLY A 1007 22.68 -19.65 20.02
CA GLY A 1007 22.96 -20.51 21.17
C GLY A 1007 24.19 -20.08 21.96
N GLU A 1008 24.40 -18.76 22.06
CA GLU A 1008 25.60 -18.11 22.61
C GLU A 1008 26.93 -18.39 21.86
N ALA A 1009 26.90 -19.13 20.75
CA ALA A 1009 28.10 -19.58 20.05
C ALA A 1009 28.85 -18.45 19.33
N GLN A 1010 28.17 -17.34 19.00
CA GLN A 1010 28.76 -16.23 18.25
C GLN A 1010 28.70 -14.92 19.04
N LYS A 1011 29.87 -14.29 19.20
CA LYS A 1011 30.05 -12.99 19.83
C LYS A 1011 30.01 -11.87 18.80
N PHE A 1012 29.41 -10.75 19.17
CA PHE A 1012 29.26 -9.56 18.33
C PHE A 1012 29.82 -8.32 19.03
N GLY A 1013 30.56 -7.50 18.27
CA GLY A 1013 31.08 -6.22 18.74
C GLY A 1013 30.06 -5.09 18.68
N ALA A 1014 30.41 -3.89 19.15
CA ALA A 1014 29.54 -2.73 19.08
C ALA A 1014 29.27 -2.26 17.64
N ILE A 1015 30.25 -2.34 16.74
CA ILE A 1015 30.06 -2.24 15.29
C ILE A 1015 30.53 -3.55 14.65
N THR A 1016 29.71 -4.21 13.83
CA THR A 1016 30.09 -5.43 13.10
C THR A 1016 29.87 -5.28 11.60
N LEU A 1017 30.89 -5.63 10.82
CA LEU A 1017 30.78 -5.82 9.37
C LEU A 1017 30.81 -7.33 9.09
N PHE A 1018 29.73 -7.87 8.51
CA PHE A 1018 29.58 -9.31 8.25
C PHE A 1018 29.36 -9.62 6.76
N ALA A 1019 30.46 -9.82 6.03
CA ALA A 1019 30.45 -10.22 4.62
C ALA A 1019 30.14 -11.72 4.48
N GLN A 1020 28.91 -12.13 4.78
CA GLN A 1020 28.51 -13.54 4.83
C GLN A 1020 28.53 -14.18 3.44
N ASN A 1021 27.89 -13.59 2.42
CA ASN A 1021 27.77 -14.21 1.09
C ASN A 1021 28.21 -13.29 -0.07
N ARG A 1022 28.32 -11.99 0.17
CA ARG A 1022 28.73 -10.95 -0.79
C ARG A 1022 29.66 -9.94 -0.13
N ASP A 1023 30.43 -9.24 -0.95
CA ASP A 1023 31.36 -8.20 -0.51
C ASP A 1023 30.62 -6.98 0.08
N ILE A 1024 31.23 -6.36 1.10
CA ILE A 1024 30.78 -5.08 1.68
C ILE A 1024 31.82 -4.04 1.30
N THR A 1025 31.50 -3.17 0.33
CA THR A 1025 32.46 -2.21 -0.25
C THR A 1025 32.15 -0.77 0.16
N GLY A 1026 33.16 0.11 0.08
CA GLY A 1026 32.94 1.56 0.22
C GLY A 1026 32.60 2.06 1.64
N VAL A 1027 32.94 1.30 2.68
CA VAL A 1027 32.60 1.68 4.07
C VAL A 1027 33.54 2.76 4.60
N THR A 1028 32.97 3.83 5.14
CA THR A 1028 33.66 4.86 5.92
C THR A 1028 33.07 4.92 7.33
N ILE A 1029 33.90 4.71 8.35
CA ILE A 1029 33.57 4.92 9.76
C ILE A 1029 34.37 6.13 10.26
N ARG A 1030 33.72 7.16 10.79
CA ARG A 1030 34.45 8.33 11.31
C ARG A 1030 33.82 9.04 12.48
N ASP A 1031 34.64 9.78 13.22
CA ASP A 1031 34.22 10.72 14.28
C ASP A 1031 33.30 10.08 15.36
N THR A 1032 33.41 8.74 15.50
CA THR A 1032 32.48 7.87 16.22
C THR A 1032 33.12 7.39 17.53
N GLU A 1033 32.30 7.27 18.56
CA GLU A 1033 32.73 6.81 19.88
C GLU A 1033 32.08 5.49 20.27
N ILE A 1034 32.85 4.61 20.89
CA ILE A 1034 32.40 3.32 21.42
C ILE A 1034 32.85 3.25 22.88
N HIS A 1035 31.91 3.01 23.79
CA HIS A 1035 32.13 2.99 25.23
C HIS A 1035 31.57 1.70 25.85
N ASP A 1036 32.42 0.97 26.58
CA ASP A 1036 32.04 -0.21 27.38
C ASP A 1036 31.35 -1.34 26.57
N SER A 1037 31.83 -1.63 25.35
CA SER A 1037 31.24 -2.69 24.50
C SER A 1037 31.30 -4.06 25.17
N THR A 1038 30.28 -4.89 24.96
CA THR A 1038 30.17 -6.20 25.63
C THR A 1038 31.31 -7.12 25.23
N TYR A 1039 31.58 -7.21 23.92
CA TYR A 1039 32.77 -7.83 23.35
C TYR A 1039 33.59 -6.76 22.63
N ASP A 1040 33.81 -6.93 21.33
CA ASP A 1040 34.71 -6.09 20.56
C ASP A 1040 34.15 -4.67 20.33
N GLY A 1041 35.03 -3.71 20.06
CA GLY A 1041 34.61 -2.37 19.63
C GLY A 1041 34.13 -2.41 18.17
N ILE A 1042 35.05 -2.68 17.25
CA ILE A 1042 34.75 -2.93 15.82
C ILE A 1042 35.13 -4.36 15.46
N GLN A 1043 34.22 -5.10 14.82
CA GLN A 1043 34.40 -6.50 14.45
C GLN A 1043 34.26 -6.69 12.92
N PHE A 1044 35.26 -7.31 12.30
CA PHE A 1044 35.21 -7.77 10.91
C PHE A 1044 35.00 -9.28 10.86
N LYS A 1045 33.99 -9.72 10.10
CA LYS A 1045 33.52 -11.10 10.05
C LYS A 1045 33.24 -11.54 8.61
N GLY A 1046 33.71 -12.73 8.23
CA GLY A 1046 33.52 -13.28 6.89
C GLY A 1046 32.68 -14.56 6.88
N GLY A 1047 31.92 -14.77 5.81
CA GLY A 1047 31.34 -16.08 5.45
C GLY A 1047 31.64 -16.51 4.01
N GLY A 1048 32.10 -15.58 3.16
CA GLY A 1048 32.35 -15.82 1.74
C GLY A 1048 32.80 -14.56 0.99
N GLY A 1049 32.27 -13.39 1.36
CA GLY A 1049 32.66 -12.09 0.80
C GLY A 1049 33.87 -11.44 1.48
N ASN A 1050 34.29 -10.31 0.90
CA ASN A 1050 35.39 -9.46 1.37
C ASN A 1050 34.87 -8.10 1.88
N MET A 1051 35.69 -7.42 2.68
CA MET A 1051 35.48 -6.04 3.14
C MET A 1051 36.69 -5.18 2.73
N PRO A 1052 36.81 -4.76 1.45
CA PRO A 1052 37.98 -4.03 0.97
C PRO A 1052 37.94 -2.54 1.34
N ASN A 1053 39.10 -2.01 1.76
CA ASN A 1053 39.38 -0.58 1.91
C ASN A 1053 38.44 0.16 2.89
N VAL A 1054 38.09 -0.46 4.01
CA VAL A 1054 37.29 0.19 5.07
C VAL A 1054 38.11 1.34 5.68
N ALA A 1055 37.63 2.57 5.57
CA ALA A 1055 38.30 3.74 6.15
C ALA A 1055 37.78 3.99 7.58
N ILE A 1056 38.67 4.10 8.56
CA ILE A 1056 38.34 4.34 9.97
C ILE A 1056 39.12 5.56 10.49
N THR A 1057 38.42 6.68 10.71
CA THR A 1057 39.07 7.99 10.97
C THR A 1057 38.53 8.66 12.24
N ASN A 1058 39.38 9.15 13.13
CA ASN A 1058 38.97 9.82 14.38
C ASN A 1058 38.00 9.00 15.25
N VAL A 1059 38.16 7.67 15.30
CA VAL A 1059 37.30 6.80 16.11
C VAL A 1059 37.92 6.59 17.49
N ARG A 1060 37.12 6.67 18.55
CA ARG A 1060 37.54 6.35 19.92
C ARG A 1060 36.81 5.12 20.42
N ILE A 1061 37.55 4.15 20.94
CA ILE A 1061 37.05 2.93 21.57
C ILE A 1061 37.60 2.88 22.99
N ASP A 1062 36.74 3.08 24.00
CA ASP A 1062 37.09 2.86 25.40
C ASP A 1062 36.35 1.65 25.95
N ARG A 1063 37.11 0.68 26.49
CA ARG A 1063 36.65 -0.49 27.22
C ARG A 1063 35.84 -1.47 26.37
N SER A 1064 36.55 -2.38 25.71
CA SER A 1064 35.97 -3.63 25.20
C SER A 1064 35.96 -4.67 26.31
N SER A 1065 34.84 -4.80 27.05
CA SER A 1065 34.81 -5.47 28.36
C SER A 1065 35.15 -6.97 28.32
N ASN A 1066 34.84 -7.67 27.22
CA ASN A 1066 35.20 -9.10 27.02
C ASN A 1066 35.82 -9.39 25.65
N GLY A 1067 36.32 -8.37 24.95
CA GLY A 1067 36.83 -8.48 23.57
C GLY A 1067 37.95 -7.49 23.24
N ALA A 1068 38.22 -7.33 21.95
CA ALA A 1068 39.28 -6.47 21.44
C ALA A 1068 38.78 -5.05 21.16
N GLY A 1069 39.68 -4.07 21.00
CA GLY A 1069 39.29 -2.77 20.44
C GLY A 1069 38.78 -2.94 19.00
N ILE A 1070 39.61 -3.56 18.16
CA ILE A 1070 39.25 -3.99 16.81
C ILE A 1070 39.59 -5.48 16.67
N LEU A 1071 38.61 -6.29 16.26
CA LEU A 1071 38.77 -7.72 15.96
C LEU A 1071 38.59 -7.99 14.47
N ALA A 1072 39.53 -8.68 13.84
CA ALA A 1072 39.27 -9.38 12.58
C ALA A 1072 39.24 -10.89 12.83
N GLN A 1073 38.05 -11.49 12.64
CA GLN A 1073 37.85 -12.92 12.87
C GLN A 1073 38.59 -13.80 11.86
N GLY A 1074 38.75 -15.09 12.19
CA GLY A 1074 39.54 -16.04 11.41
C GLY A 1074 39.04 -16.26 9.97
N SER A 1075 37.79 -15.90 9.67
CA SER A 1075 37.22 -15.93 8.32
C SER A 1075 37.28 -14.60 7.56
N ALA A 1076 37.70 -13.50 8.20
CA ALA A 1076 37.65 -12.16 7.62
C ALA A 1076 38.68 -11.95 6.50
N ARG A 1077 38.27 -11.20 5.47
CA ARG A 1077 39.03 -10.94 4.24
C ARG A 1077 38.84 -9.50 3.80
N GLY A 1078 39.89 -8.88 3.25
CA GLY A 1078 39.87 -7.47 2.84
C GLY A 1078 40.86 -6.62 3.63
N SER A 1079 40.54 -5.33 3.81
CA SER A 1079 41.45 -4.36 4.42
C SER A 1079 40.73 -3.22 5.14
N ALA A 1080 41.36 -2.71 6.20
CA ALA A 1080 40.99 -1.46 6.85
C ALA A 1080 42.19 -0.54 7.05
N THR A 1081 41.97 0.76 6.85
CA THR A 1081 42.95 1.82 7.10
C THR A 1081 42.49 2.68 8.27
N LEU A 1082 43.33 2.77 9.30
CA LEU A 1082 43.10 3.57 10.50
C LEU A 1082 43.77 4.95 10.35
N THR A 1083 43.15 5.99 10.90
CA THR A 1083 43.74 7.34 10.97
C THR A 1083 43.22 8.09 12.19
N GLY A 1084 44.07 8.25 13.21
CA GLY A 1084 43.71 8.93 14.46
C GLY A 1084 42.73 8.11 15.31
N VAL A 1085 42.91 6.79 15.34
CA VAL A 1085 42.05 5.89 16.12
C VAL A 1085 42.62 5.72 17.52
N THR A 1086 41.83 6.00 18.55
CA THR A 1086 42.24 5.84 19.95
C THR A 1086 41.54 4.64 20.56
N ILE A 1087 42.31 3.65 21.03
CA ILE A 1087 41.79 2.47 21.72
C ILE A 1087 42.34 2.45 23.15
N THR A 1088 41.47 2.23 24.13
CA THR A 1088 41.85 2.11 25.55
C THR A 1088 41.05 1.03 26.26
N ASN A 1089 41.67 0.36 27.24
CA ASN A 1089 41.00 -0.54 28.20
C ASN A 1089 40.32 -1.80 27.61
N SER A 1090 40.73 -2.29 26.44
CA SER A 1090 40.18 -3.50 25.82
C SER A 1090 40.73 -4.79 26.42
N ALA A 1091 39.86 -5.73 26.78
CA ALA A 1091 40.20 -6.91 27.58
C ALA A 1091 41.13 -7.92 26.88
N THR A 1092 41.02 -8.08 25.56
CA THR A 1092 41.84 -9.04 24.79
C THR A 1092 42.90 -8.38 23.90
N GLY A 1093 43.09 -7.07 24.01
CA GLY A 1093 44.05 -6.28 23.23
C GLY A 1093 43.41 -5.25 22.30
N ASP A 1094 44.21 -4.29 21.84
CA ASP A 1094 43.70 -3.14 21.08
C ASP A 1094 43.30 -3.52 19.65
N ILE A 1095 44.16 -4.24 18.94
CA ILE A 1095 43.89 -4.76 17.59
C ILE A 1095 44.25 -6.25 17.56
N VAL A 1096 43.26 -7.10 17.30
CA VAL A 1096 43.41 -8.56 17.29
C VAL A 1096 43.05 -9.12 15.92
N ARG A 1097 43.88 -10.04 15.42
CA ARG A 1097 43.59 -10.87 14.24
C ARG A 1097 43.64 -12.33 14.64
N GLU A 1098 42.53 -13.03 14.44
CA GLU A 1098 42.45 -14.46 14.74
C GLU A 1098 43.21 -15.31 13.71
N PRO A 1099 43.71 -16.50 14.10
CA PRO A 1099 44.30 -17.45 13.17
C PRO A 1099 43.38 -17.76 11.99
N GLY A 1100 43.94 -17.75 10.77
CA GLY A 1100 43.21 -17.95 9.52
C GLY A 1100 42.77 -16.66 8.82
N SER A 1101 42.67 -15.53 9.55
CA SER A 1101 42.25 -14.25 8.98
C SER A 1101 43.24 -13.76 7.93
N THR A 1102 42.74 -13.37 6.74
CA THR A 1102 43.55 -12.69 5.72
C THR A 1102 43.35 -11.18 5.72
N PHE A 1103 42.61 -10.66 6.70
CA PHE A 1103 42.29 -9.25 6.83
C PHE A 1103 43.53 -8.40 7.18
N VAL A 1104 43.74 -7.32 6.43
CA VAL A 1104 44.88 -6.41 6.62
C VAL A 1104 44.42 -5.14 7.33
N ILE A 1105 45.02 -4.83 8.48
CA ILE A 1105 44.81 -3.56 9.19
C ILE A 1105 46.11 -2.78 9.13
N THR A 1106 46.04 -1.51 8.71
CA THR A 1106 47.18 -0.59 8.56
C THR A 1106 46.80 0.83 9.01
N GLY A 1107 47.77 1.64 9.42
CA GLY A 1107 47.56 3.02 9.86
C GLY A 1107 47.87 3.22 11.34
N ASP A 1108 47.67 4.45 11.80
CA ASP A 1108 48.00 4.97 13.14
C ASP A 1108 46.75 5.52 13.86
#